data_AF-A0AAE1WPE0-F1
#
_entry.id   AF-A0AAE1WPE0-F1
#
_cell.length_a   1.000
_cell.length_b   1.000
_cell.length_c   1.000
_cell.angle_alpha   90.00
_cell.angle_beta   90.00
_cell.angle_gamma   90.00
#
_symmetry.space_group_name_H-M   'P 1'
#
loop_
_entity.id
_entity.type
_entity.pdbx_description
1 polymer ?
#
loop_
_entity_poly.entity_id
_entity_poly.type
_entity_poly.pdbx_seq_one_letter_code
_entity_poly.pdbx_strand_id
1 'polypeptide(L)'
;MSGLSAKRFFSFIISVVLPSCVLAFDRISNWLMPSLDVISTFHFPRELIRLHSSAPLLQKSQVTSLFGADALWSKGYTGAKVKMAIFDTGIRANHPHFRNIKERTNWTNEDTLNDNLGHGTFVAGVIAGQDAECLGFAPDTEIYAFRVFTDAQVSYTSWFLDAFNYAIATKMDVLNLSIGGPDYLDLPFVEKVWEITANNIIMVSAIGNDGPLYGTLNNPADQSDVIGVGGIDYSDHIASFSSRGMSTWEIPHGYGRVKPDVVAYGREIMGSKISTGCKSLSGTSVASPVVAGIVCLLVSVIPDNNRKEILNPGSMKQALVEGASKLSGPNMYEQGAGRVDLLESYQILKSYKPRASIFPSVLDYMDCPYSWPFCRQPLYAGAMPVIFNVTILNGMGVIGYVESPPVWHPSSEEGNLLSIHFTYSDVIWPWTGYLAVHMQIKEEGVHFSGEIEGNVTVNVYSPPAHGEKNPRKSTCVLHLKLKVVPTPQRSMRILWDQFHSIKYPPGYIPRDSLDVRNDILDWHGDHLHTNFHIMFNMLRDAGYYVESLGSPFTCFDANKYGTLLLVDLEDEYFAEEMTKLKNDVINNGLGLAVFADWYNVDSMMKMKFFDDNTRSWWTPVTGGSNVPALNDLLAPFGIAFGDKILNGDFVINGEQSRYASGTDIVKFPEGGYLHSFPFLDSSESGATQNILLSGMSKADSPILGLLEVGGGRIAVYGDSNCLDSSHMVTNCYWLLKKILDFTARNIRDPVLFSDSSRQDKTLHVDDNQLPSRRTDVNFSTYSAVLGKELICGSDSRFEVWGTKGYDLHVRGRNRRLPGYADIDVGRVLNSTLEIPVKKSGLIKKSDDNSSGNKYLGYLYGDDLDFPELVASHWLIPAIVALSACRLQAFCFYGVFGKLGRSVGGEEKGPLLAVLLTLNFELRFRNVLCTASERRS
;
A
#
# COMPACT_ATOMS: atom_id res chain seq x y z
N MET A 1 58.99 13.01 -16.99
CA MET A 1 59.65 13.86 -18.01
C MET A 1 58.55 14.51 -18.84
N SER A 2 58.52 15.86 -18.88
CA SER A 2 57.80 16.79 -19.79
C SER A 2 56.35 16.44 -20.22
N GLY A 3 55.28 17.19 -19.95
CA GLY A 3 55.12 18.64 -19.82
C GLY A 3 54.15 19.16 -20.91
N LEU A 4 53.21 20.05 -20.53
CA LEU A 4 52.15 20.77 -21.29
C LEU A 4 50.82 19.99 -21.51
N SER A 5 49.69 20.31 -20.87
CA SER A 5 48.91 21.56 -20.67
C SER A 5 47.84 21.82 -21.74
N ALA A 6 46.63 22.05 -21.23
CA ALA A 6 45.36 22.24 -21.91
C ALA A 6 45.31 23.46 -22.86
N LYS A 7 44.59 23.29 -23.98
CA LYS A 7 43.63 24.22 -24.61
C LYS A 7 43.38 23.80 -26.06
N ARG A 8 42.21 23.22 -26.33
CA ARG A 8 41.36 23.47 -27.52
C ARG A 8 40.08 22.63 -27.42
N PHE A 9 39.13 23.25 -26.75
CA PHE A 9 37.72 22.89 -26.69
C PHE A 9 37.03 23.48 -27.95
N PHE A 10 36.04 22.76 -28.48
CA PHE A 10 35.06 23.15 -29.52
C PHE A 10 35.54 23.30 -30.98
N SER A 11 35.28 22.28 -31.81
CA SER A 11 34.35 22.35 -32.96
C SER A 11 34.48 21.08 -33.84
N PHE A 12 33.35 20.40 -34.10
CA PHE A 12 33.07 19.46 -35.22
C PHE A 12 33.88 18.13 -35.25
N ILE A 13 33.34 16.91 -35.29
CA ILE A 13 32.17 16.34 -36.00
C ILE A 13 31.60 15.13 -35.23
N ILE A 14 30.27 15.08 -35.13
CA ILE A 14 29.43 13.94 -34.75
C ILE A 14 29.15 13.11 -36.01
N SER A 15 29.39 11.80 -35.96
CA SER A 15 28.58 10.77 -36.66
C SER A 15 29.15 9.38 -36.35
N VAL A 16 28.34 8.53 -35.71
CA VAL A 16 27.80 7.23 -36.20
C VAL A 16 26.86 6.68 -35.10
N VAL A 17 25.75 6.06 -35.52
CA VAL A 17 24.75 5.26 -34.76
C VAL A 17 23.42 5.96 -34.42
N LEU A 18 22.46 5.93 -35.37
CA LEU A 18 21.11 5.34 -35.26
C LEU A 18 20.20 5.79 -36.43
N PRO A 19 19.56 4.85 -37.18
CA PRO A 19 18.48 5.18 -38.12
C PRO A 19 17.09 4.73 -37.64
N SER A 20 16.10 5.57 -38.00
CA SER A 20 14.69 5.32 -38.34
C SER A 20 13.69 5.00 -37.21
N CYS A 21 12.49 5.60 -37.11
CA CYS A 21 11.57 6.09 -38.16
C CYS A 21 10.76 7.34 -37.74
N VAL A 22 10.73 8.34 -38.62
CA VAL A 22 9.60 9.27 -38.81
C VAL A 22 9.37 9.40 -40.33
N LEU A 23 8.21 8.94 -40.79
CA LEU A 23 7.52 9.28 -42.04
C LEU A 23 6.03 9.22 -41.65
N ALA A 24 5.12 10.12 -42.01
CA ALA A 24 5.08 11.08 -43.09
C ALA A 24 4.03 12.15 -42.74
N PHE A 25 4.27 13.42 -43.10
CA PHE A 25 3.23 14.39 -43.44
C PHE A 25 3.88 15.56 -44.18
N ASP A 26 3.69 15.63 -45.50
CA ASP A 26 3.38 16.90 -46.20
C ASP A 26 3.15 16.72 -47.70
N ARG A 27 1.91 17.01 -48.14
CA ARG A 27 1.50 17.90 -49.26
C ARG A 27 0.15 17.45 -49.85
N ILE A 28 -0.85 18.33 -49.78
CA ILE A 28 -1.61 18.89 -50.91
C ILE A 28 -2.47 20.05 -50.38
N SER A 29 -2.35 21.19 -51.04
CA SER A 29 -3.12 22.44 -50.85
C SER A 29 -4.33 22.50 -51.78
N ASN A 30 -5.48 23.05 -51.32
CA ASN A 30 -6.21 24.14 -52.01
C ASN A 30 -7.61 24.48 -51.40
N TRP A 31 -7.83 25.80 -51.24
CA TRP A 31 -9.07 26.57 -51.48
C TRP A 31 -10.33 26.41 -50.59
N LEU A 32 -10.59 27.39 -49.70
CA LEU A 32 -11.57 28.50 -49.88
C LEU A 32 -11.74 29.31 -48.58
N MET A 33 -11.81 30.63 -48.73
CA MET A 33 -12.11 31.70 -47.75
C MET A 33 -13.44 32.39 -48.22
N PRO A 34 -14.03 33.47 -47.65
CA PRO A 34 -13.58 34.38 -46.56
C PRO A 34 -14.68 35.03 -45.62
N SER A 35 -14.22 35.91 -44.71
CA SER A 35 -14.76 37.26 -44.33
C SER A 35 -15.85 37.36 -43.22
N LEU A 36 -15.96 38.34 -42.29
CA LEU A 36 -15.53 39.77 -42.09
C LEU A 36 -15.41 40.06 -40.55
N ASP A 37 -14.40 40.73 -39.99
CA ASP A 37 -14.05 42.19 -39.89
C ASP A 37 -15.00 43.10 -39.07
N VAL A 38 -14.52 43.66 -37.93
CA VAL A 38 -14.64 45.09 -37.51
C VAL A 38 -13.49 45.47 -36.52
N ILE A 39 -12.93 46.66 -36.71
CA ILE A 39 -11.71 47.28 -36.18
C ILE A 39 -11.98 48.32 -35.06
N SER A 40 -11.04 48.49 -34.09
CA SER A 40 -10.53 49.81 -33.59
C SER A 40 -9.40 49.61 -32.53
N THR A 41 -8.10 49.76 -32.90
CA THR A 41 -7.16 50.90 -32.63
C THR A 41 -6.82 51.18 -31.14
N PHE A 42 -5.61 51.37 -30.61
CA PHE A 42 -4.17 51.53 -30.99
C PHE A 42 -3.40 51.49 -29.62
N HIS A 43 -2.20 50.93 -29.36
CA HIS A 43 -0.82 51.38 -29.71
C HIS A 43 0.20 50.51 -28.92
N PHE A 44 1.27 49.98 -29.54
CA PHE A 44 2.64 49.80 -28.96
C PHE A 44 3.61 49.33 -30.08
N PRO A 45 4.85 49.84 -30.18
CA PRO A 45 5.74 49.56 -31.31
C PRO A 45 6.61 48.29 -31.11
N ARG A 46 7.00 47.72 -32.25
CA ARG A 46 7.93 46.59 -32.43
C ARG A 46 9.37 46.98 -32.13
N GLU A 47 10.08 46.12 -31.42
CA GLU A 47 11.34 45.46 -31.84
C GLU A 47 11.98 44.78 -30.62
N LEU A 48 12.16 43.45 -30.64
CA LEU A 48 13.33 42.84 -30.02
C LEU A 48 13.67 41.52 -30.71
N ILE A 49 14.81 41.56 -31.40
CA ILE A 49 15.51 40.44 -32.00
C ILE A 49 16.05 39.54 -30.88
N ARG A 50 15.93 38.22 -31.08
CA ARG A 50 16.48 37.17 -30.21
C ARG A 50 17.98 37.34 -30.02
N LEU A 51 18.39 37.66 -28.79
CA LEU A 51 19.69 37.31 -28.25
C LEU A 51 19.47 36.17 -27.25
N HIS A 52 20.13 35.04 -27.51
CA HIS A 52 20.37 34.00 -26.52
C HIS A 52 21.12 34.65 -25.34
N SER A 53 20.39 35.02 -24.29
CA SER A 53 20.97 35.22 -22.96
C SER A 53 20.73 33.95 -22.16
N SER A 54 21.82 33.31 -21.77
CA SER A 54 21.91 32.40 -20.63
C SER A 54 20.86 32.76 -19.57
N ALA A 55 19.91 31.85 -19.33
CA ALA A 55 19.05 31.92 -18.16
C ALA A 55 19.97 32.14 -16.94
N PRO A 56 19.68 33.12 -16.06
CA PRO A 56 20.43 33.25 -14.82
C PRO A 56 20.33 31.91 -14.10
N LEU A 57 21.47 31.34 -13.71
CA LEU A 57 21.52 30.31 -12.68
C LEU A 57 20.64 30.78 -11.53
N LEU A 58 19.47 30.17 -11.34
CA LEU A 58 18.67 30.36 -10.14
C LEU A 58 19.64 30.12 -8.98
N GLN A 59 20.01 31.20 -8.28
CA GLN A 59 20.65 31.12 -6.98
C GLN A 59 19.76 30.16 -6.19
N LYS A 60 20.25 28.94 -5.88
CA LYS A 60 19.46 27.90 -5.21
C LYS A 60 18.80 28.52 -3.98
N SER A 61 17.54 28.90 -4.11
CA SER A 61 16.77 29.48 -3.01
C SER A 61 16.69 28.42 -1.94
N GLN A 62 17.08 28.76 -0.72
CA GLN A 62 16.99 27.83 0.39
C GLN A 62 15.56 27.30 0.53
N VAL A 63 15.42 26.01 0.85
CA VAL A 63 14.12 25.35 1.00
C VAL A 63 13.24 26.10 2.00
N THR A 64 13.82 26.64 3.07
CA THR A 64 13.16 27.46 4.09
C THR A 64 12.50 28.71 3.52
N SER A 65 13.22 29.46 2.68
CA SER A 65 12.70 30.67 2.02
C SER A 65 11.60 30.36 1.01
N LEU A 66 11.68 29.20 0.32
CA LEU A 66 10.63 28.77 -0.61
C LEU A 66 9.29 28.51 0.08
N PHE A 67 9.30 28.07 1.33
CA PHE A 67 8.10 27.94 2.17
C PHE A 67 7.79 29.21 2.98
N GLY A 68 8.58 30.29 2.85
CA GLY A 68 8.31 31.55 3.52
C GLY A 68 8.67 31.60 5.01
N ALA A 69 9.59 30.74 5.49
CA ALA A 69 9.99 30.70 6.91
C ALA A 69 10.53 32.04 7.44
N ASP A 70 11.17 32.85 6.58
CA ASP A 70 11.65 34.20 6.88
C ASP A 70 10.55 35.12 7.46
N ALA A 71 9.30 34.95 7.02
CA ALA A 71 8.17 35.74 7.50
C ALA A 71 7.79 35.42 8.96
N LEU A 72 8.07 34.21 9.44
CA LEU A 72 7.86 33.81 10.83
C LEU A 72 9.08 34.14 11.69
N TRP A 73 10.30 33.95 11.16
CA TRP A 73 11.53 34.33 11.84
C TRP A 73 11.58 35.84 12.14
N SER A 74 11.15 36.68 11.19
CA SER A 74 11.04 38.14 11.41
C SER A 74 10.01 38.54 12.48
N LYS A 75 9.08 37.64 12.83
CA LYS A 75 8.15 37.80 13.95
C LYS A 75 8.71 37.24 15.28
N GLY A 76 9.91 36.67 15.26
CA GLY A 76 10.57 36.08 16.42
C GLY A 76 10.22 34.62 16.69
N TYR A 77 9.52 33.94 15.79
CA TYR A 77 9.26 32.51 15.91
C TYR A 77 10.39 31.74 15.24
N THR A 78 11.12 30.92 15.98
CA THR A 78 12.32 30.19 15.49
C THR A 78 12.36 28.74 15.98
N GLY A 79 11.27 28.22 16.55
CA GLY A 79 11.23 26.89 17.17
C GLY A 79 11.63 26.84 18.64
N ALA A 80 11.90 27.99 19.26
CA ALA A 80 12.32 28.06 20.67
C ALA A 80 11.32 27.36 21.62
N LYS A 81 11.85 26.62 22.60
CA LYS A 81 11.10 25.84 23.60
C LYS A 81 10.20 24.75 23.00
N VAL A 82 10.50 24.27 21.80
CA VAL A 82 9.83 23.09 21.21
C VAL A 82 10.77 21.91 21.36
N LYS A 83 10.29 20.80 21.93
CA LYS A 83 11.04 19.56 22.07
C LYS A 83 10.80 18.65 20.88
N MET A 84 11.86 18.42 20.12
CA MET A 84 11.83 17.61 18.91
C MET A 84 12.63 16.32 19.07
N ALA A 85 11.93 15.19 18.99
CA ALA A 85 12.54 13.88 18.98
C ALA A 85 12.83 13.41 17.54
N ILE A 86 14.09 13.09 17.28
CA ILE A 86 14.56 12.61 15.97
C ILE A 86 15.01 11.17 16.13
N PHE A 87 14.23 10.24 15.58
CA PHE A 87 14.53 8.81 15.60
C PHE A 87 15.23 8.45 14.30
N ASP A 88 16.53 8.21 14.37
CA ASP A 88 17.35 8.01 13.17
C ASP A 88 18.68 7.31 13.51
N THR A 89 19.72 7.50 12.70
CA THR A 89 21.10 7.02 12.92
C THR A 89 21.85 7.81 14.02
N GLY A 90 21.20 8.76 14.68
CA GLY A 90 21.77 9.62 15.71
C GLY A 90 22.19 11.00 15.20
N ILE A 91 22.91 11.76 16.02
CA ILE A 91 23.47 13.08 15.64
C ILE A 91 24.90 13.20 16.15
N ARG A 92 25.79 13.79 15.33
CA ARG A 92 27.15 14.11 15.75
C ARG A 92 27.16 15.17 16.88
N ALA A 93 27.82 14.85 17.99
CA ALA A 93 27.88 15.65 19.22
C ALA A 93 28.18 17.15 19.02
N ASN A 94 29.30 17.43 18.36
CA ASN A 94 29.90 18.76 18.30
C ASN A 94 29.77 19.34 16.89
N HIS A 95 28.66 19.05 16.22
CA HIS A 95 28.43 19.54 14.86
C HIS A 95 28.07 21.04 14.90
N PRO A 96 28.77 21.91 14.16
CA PRO A 96 28.68 23.37 14.34
C PRO A 96 27.32 23.95 13.93
N HIS A 97 26.49 23.21 13.20
CA HIS A 97 25.18 23.70 12.73
C HIS A 97 24.09 23.68 13.81
N PHE A 98 24.31 23.07 14.98
CA PHE A 98 23.28 22.89 16.01
C PHE A 98 23.62 23.66 17.29
N ARG A 99 22.75 24.59 17.72
CA ARG A 99 22.90 25.28 19.02
C ARG A 99 22.33 24.50 20.20
N ASN A 100 21.34 23.65 19.98
CA ASN A 100 20.44 23.22 21.05
C ASN A 100 20.18 21.70 21.09
N ILE A 101 21.25 20.91 20.96
CA ILE A 101 21.20 19.47 21.25
C ILE A 101 21.07 19.31 22.77
N LYS A 102 19.88 18.93 23.24
CA LYS A 102 19.62 18.67 24.66
C LYS A 102 20.06 17.29 25.09
N GLU A 103 19.81 16.30 24.24
CA GLU A 103 20.05 14.91 24.58
C GLU A 103 20.37 14.08 23.34
N ARG A 104 21.21 13.06 23.53
CA ARG A 104 21.49 12.03 22.55
C ARG A 104 21.45 10.68 23.27
N THR A 105 20.56 9.80 22.85
CA THR A 105 20.40 8.45 23.39
C THR A 105 20.62 7.41 22.30
N ASN A 106 20.92 6.19 22.71
CA ASN A 106 21.08 5.07 21.79
C ASN A 106 20.33 3.86 22.34
N TRP A 107 19.49 3.30 21.49
CA TRP A 107 18.61 2.17 21.78
C TRP A 107 19.06 0.90 21.08
N THR A 108 20.14 0.99 20.28
CA THR A 108 20.75 -0.14 19.58
C THR A 108 21.67 -0.93 20.50
N ASN A 109 22.22 -2.03 19.99
CA ASN A 109 23.23 -2.84 20.67
C ASN A 109 24.68 -2.33 20.50
N GLU A 110 24.91 -1.25 19.76
CA GLU A 110 26.25 -0.69 19.55
C GLU A 110 26.60 0.32 20.64
N ASP A 111 27.88 0.46 21.00
CA ASP A 111 28.31 1.40 22.06
C ASP A 111 28.69 2.77 21.49
N THR A 112 27.73 3.47 20.88
CA THR A 112 27.93 4.82 20.34
C THR A 112 26.66 5.68 20.38
N LEU A 113 26.84 6.97 20.72
CA LEU A 113 25.81 8.01 20.62
C LEU A 113 25.98 8.89 19.37
N ASN A 114 27.08 8.72 18.64
CA ASN A 114 27.35 9.51 17.45
C ASN A 114 26.66 8.90 16.24
N ASP A 115 26.27 9.79 15.34
CA ASP A 115 25.93 9.42 13.97
C ASP A 115 27.22 9.11 13.21
N ASN A 116 27.36 7.89 12.70
CA ASN A 116 28.46 7.49 11.81
C ASN A 116 28.00 7.31 10.35
N LEU A 117 26.68 7.38 10.09
CA LEU A 117 26.09 7.25 8.74
C LEU A 117 25.79 8.61 8.10
N GLY A 118 25.40 9.59 8.92
CA GLY A 118 25.15 10.95 8.50
C GLY A 118 23.73 11.23 8.01
N HIS A 119 22.79 10.29 8.15
CA HIS A 119 21.39 10.52 7.81
C HIS A 119 20.69 11.31 8.91
N GLY A 120 20.77 10.88 10.17
CA GLY A 120 20.17 11.59 11.30
C GLY A 120 20.73 13.01 11.47
N THR A 121 22.04 13.21 11.23
CA THR A 121 22.63 14.56 11.20
C THR A 121 22.05 15.42 10.07
N PHE A 122 21.77 14.84 8.91
CA PHE A 122 21.13 15.56 7.81
C PHE A 122 19.68 15.94 8.14
N VAL A 123 18.89 14.99 8.66
CA VAL A 123 17.51 15.17 9.10
C VAL A 123 17.41 16.28 10.14
N ALA A 124 18.25 16.24 11.18
CA ALA A 124 18.33 17.30 12.18
C ALA A 124 18.74 18.65 11.58
N GLY A 125 19.61 18.63 10.55
CA GLY A 125 20.01 19.81 9.79
C GLY A 125 18.83 20.50 9.10
N VAL A 126 17.97 19.73 8.43
CA VAL A 126 16.78 20.28 7.76
C VAL A 126 15.80 20.87 8.78
N ILE A 127 15.67 20.26 9.96
CA ILE A 127 14.77 20.74 11.01
C ILE A 127 15.32 22.00 11.69
N ALA A 128 16.56 21.97 12.19
CA ALA A 128 17.09 22.95 13.14
C ALA A 128 18.55 23.37 12.88
N GLY A 129 19.08 23.10 11.67
CA GLY A 129 20.40 23.56 11.25
C GLY A 129 20.47 25.09 11.14
N GLN A 130 21.67 25.65 11.28
CA GLN A 130 21.88 27.10 11.35
C GLN A 130 22.89 27.64 10.34
N ASP A 131 23.46 26.76 9.55
CA ASP A 131 24.39 27.15 8.52
C ASP A 131 23.66 27.87 7.39
N ALA A 132 24.25 28.96 6.90
CA ALA A 132 23.65 29.80 5.87
C ALA A 132 23.62 29.15 4.48
N GLU A 133 24.19 27.96 4.27
CA GLU A 133 24.04 27.20 3.03
C GLU A 133 22.91 26.16 3.12
N CYS A 134 22.59 25.67 4.31
CA CYS A 134 21.54 24.68 4.57
C CYS A 134 20.78 24.98 5.87
N LEU A 135 20.16 26.15 5.92
CA LEU A 135 19.42 26.62 7.07
C LEU A 135 18.20 25.73 7.31
N GLY A 136 17.98 25.32 8.56
CA GLY A 136 16.80 24.58 8.99
C GLY A 136 15.63 25.50 9.29
N PHE A 137 14.42 24.94 9.32
CA PHE A 137 13.18 25.71 9.53
C PHE A 137 13.04 26.31 10.94
N ALA A 138 13.49 25.57 11.96
CA ALA A 138 13.28 25.86 13.37
C ALA A 138 14.62 25.82 14.14
N PRO A 139 15.53 26.78 13.91
CA PRO A 139 16.91 26.73 14.38
C PRO A 139 17.10 26.77 15.91
N ASP A 140 16.09 27.17 16.69
CA ASP A 140 16.17 27.23 18.16
C ASP A 140 15.43 26.07 18.86
N THR A 141 14.90 25.11 18.09
CA THR A 141 14.26 23.89 18.62
C THR A 141 15.22 23.06 19.48
N GLU A 142 14.69 22.48 20.55
CA GLU A 142 15.41 21.59 21.45
C GLU A 142 15.50 20.20 20.81
N ILE A 143 16.71 19.81 20.40
CA ILE A 143 16.93 18.55 19.66
C ILE A 143 17.20 17.42 20.66
N TYR A 144 16.38 16.37 20.57
CA TYR A 144 16.51 15.10 21.27
C TYR A 144 16.77 14.01 20.22
N ALA A 145 18.02 13.51 20.14
CA ALA A 145 18.42 12.54 19.13
C ALA A 145 18.32 11.11 19.67
N PHE A 146 17.44 10.30 19.12
CA PHE A 146 17.23 8.92 19.53
C PHE A 146 17.79 8.01 18.44
N ARG A 147 18.98 7.44 18.69
CA ARG A 147 19.59 6.50 17.76
C ARG A 147 18.88 5.15 17.86
N VAL A 148 18.26 4.74 16.76
CA VAL A 148 17.51 3.48 16.63
C VAL A 148 17.97 2.64 15.44
N PHE A 149 19.01 3.08 14.72
CA PHE A 149 19.69 2.32 13.68
C PHE A 149 21.14 2.12 14.03
N THR A 150 21.64 0.91 13.77
CA THR A 150 23.07 0.61 13.85
C THR A 150 23.83 1.21 12.66
N ASP A 151 25.16 1.17 12.72
CA ASP A 151 26.00 1.59 11.59
C ASP A 151 25.89 0.63 10.39
N ALA A 152 25.42 -0.60 10.64
CA ALA A 152 25.03 -1.56 9.61
C ALA A 152 23.62 -1.33 9.05
N GLN A 153 22.92 -0.25 9.46
CA GLN A 153 21.54 0.07 9.07
C GLN A 153 20.51 -0.98 9.51
N VAL A 154 20.79 -1.69 10.61
CA VAL A 154 19.85 -2.62 11.24
C VAL A 154 19.02 -1.87 12.27
N SER A 155 17.74 -2.21 12.37
CA SER A 155 16.85 -1.74 13.42
C SER A 155 15.84 -2.83 13.81
N TYR A 156 15.33 -2.73 15.03
CA TYR A 156 14.31 -3.64 15.56
C TYR A 156 13.14 -2.85 16.13
N THR A 157 11.92 -3.38 15.95
CA THR A 157 10.70 -2.82 16.55
C THR A 157 10.86 -2.56 18.04
N SER A 158 11.49 -3.47 18.80
CA SER A 158 11.71 -3.31 20.24
C SER A 158 12.45 -2.02 20.60
N TRP A 159 13.43 -1.60 19.79
CA TRP A 159 14.18 -0.37 20.03
C TRP A 159 13.32 0.87 19.83
N PHE A 160 12.41 0.85 18.86
CA PHE A 160 11.41 1.90 18.71
C PHE A 160 10.46 1.94 19.90
N LEU A 161 9.93 0.79 20.34
CA LEU A 161 8.99 0.74 21.47
C LEU A 161 9.59 1.35 22.75
N ASP A 162 10.83 1.02 23.06
CA ASP A 162 11.54 1.56 24.23
C ASP A 162 11.83 3.06 24.08
N ALA A 163 12.31 3.47 22.91
CA ALA A 163 12.56 4.89 22.61
C ALA A 163 11.28 5.73 22.62
N PHE A 164 10.15 5.16 22.18
CA PHE A 164 8.83 5.78 22.24
C PHE A 164 8.33 5.93 23.68
N ASN A 165 8.51 4.92 24.52
CA ASN A 165 8.22 5.04 25.96
C ASN A 165 9.01 6.20 26.59
N TYR A 166 10.27 6.37 26.19
CA TYR A 166 11.11 7.46 26.65
C TYR A 166 10.65 8.83 26.11
N ALA A 167 10.23 8.93 24.84
CA ALA A 167 9.65 10.15 24.27
C ALA A 167 8.40 10.62 25.04
N ILE A 168 7.54 9.66 25.43
CA ILE A 168 6.37 9.92 26.26
C ILE A 168 6.79 10.41 27.66
N ALA A 169 7.70 9.70 28.31
CA ALA A 169 8.17 10.05 29.65
C ALA A 169 8.82 11.45 29.71
N THR A 170 9.53 11.84 28.65
CA THR A 170 10.21 13.14 28.52
C THR A 170 9.30 14.25 27.99
N LYS A 171 8.04 13.92 27.65
CA LYS A 171 7.00 14.84 27.17
C LYS A 171 7.46 15.63 25.95
N MET A 172 7.91 14.91 24.91
CA MET A 172 8.24 15.50 23.62
C MET A 172 7.02 16.21 23.00
N ASP A 173 7.24 17.25 22.21
CA ASP A 173 6.17 17.95 21.49
C ASP A 173 5.96 17.36 20.10
N VAL A 174 7.08 17.11 19.39
CA VAL A 174 7.11 16.66 18.01
C VAL A 174 8.08 15.49 17.87
N LEU A 175 7.76 14.55 16.98
CA LEU A 175 8.56 13.38 16.67
C LEU A 175 8.64 13.21 15.15
N ASN A 176 9.85 13.02 14.61
CA ASN A 176 10.07 12.70 13.19
C ASN A 176 10.60 11.28 13.01
N LEU A 177 9.92 10.52 12.15
CA LEU A 177 10.35 9.22 11.64
C LEU A 177 10.65 9.35 10.15
N SER A 178 11.93 9.50 9.79
CA SER A 178 12.36 9.54 8.39
C SER A 178 12.51 8.13 7.79
N ILE A 179 11.61 7.23 8.16
CA ILE A 179 11.67 5.80 7.89
C ILE A 179 10.27 5.21 7.70
N GLY A 180 10.21 4.01 7.15
CA GLY A 180 9.02 3.18 7.18
C GLY A 180 9.27 1.83 6.53
N GLY A 181 8.30 0.92 6.68
CA GLY A 181 8.27 -0.36 5.99
C GLY A 181 6.83 -0.80 5.73
N PRO A 182 6.61 -1.89 4.99
CA PRO A 182 5.27 -2.32 4.54
C PRO A 182 4.37 -2.89 5.65
N ASP A 183 4.82 -2.90 6.91
CA ASP A 183 4.23 -3.72 7.96
C ASP A 183 3.32 -2.91 8.91
N TYR A 184 2.04 -2.81 8.56
CA TYR A 184 1.00 -2.34 9.47
C TYR A 184 0.39 -3.46 10.33
N LEU A 185 0.89 -4.70 10.22
CA LEU A 185 0.46 -5.84 11.03
C LEU A 185 1.37 -6.08 12.24
N ASP A 186 2.48 -5.36 12.37
CA ASP A 186 3.20 -5.16 13.63
C ASP A 186 2.32 -4.37 14.61
N LEU A 187 1.27 -5.04 15.11
CA LEU A 187 0.29 -4.49 16.05
C LEU A 187 0.97 -3.84 17.27
N PRO A 188 2.03 -4.41 17.88
CA PRO A 188 2.79 -3.72 18.92
C PRO A 188 3.31 -2.35 18.51
N PHE A 189 3.86 -2.21 17.29
CA PHE A 189 4.32 -0.92 16.76
C PHE A 189 3.14 0.03 16.50
N VAL A 190 2.08 -0.45 15.86
CA VAL A 190 0.87 0.34 15.56
C VAL A 190 0.22 0.88 16.84
N GLU A 191 -0.02 0.01 17.82
CA GLU A 191 -0.60 0.38 19.12
C GLU A 191 0.29 1.39 19.85
N LYS A 192 1.61 1.27 19.72
CA LYS A 192 2.55 2.23 20.31
C LYS A 192 2.48 3.59 19.63
N VAL A 193 2.32 3.66 18.32
CA VAL A 193 2.10 4.92 17.59
C VAL A 193 0.81 5.60 18.07
N TRP A 194 -0.26 4.85 18.30
CA TRP A 194 -1.48 5.40 18.90
C TRP A 194 -1.25 5.90 20.33
N GLU A 195 -0.51 5.17 21.16
CA GLU A 195 -0.18 5.62 22.52
C GLU A 195 0.66 6.91 22.52
N ILE A 196 1.62 7.04 21.62
CA ILE A 196 2.45 8.27 21.47
C ILE A 196 1.57 9.46 21.13
N THR A 197 0.74 9.33 20.10
CA THR A 197 -0.11 10.44 19.64
C THR A 197 -1.15 10.78 20.70
N ALA A 198 -1.73 9.79 21.40
CA ALA A 198 -2.63 10.01 22.55
C ALA A 198 -1.98 10.82 23.68
N ASN A 199 -0.65 10.80 23.81
CA ASN A 199 0.11 11.63 24.75
C ASN A 199 0.42 13.05 24.23
N ASN A 200 -0.32 13.53 23.23
CA ASN A 200 -0.18 14.84 22.56
C ASN A 200 1.15 15.03 21.80
N ILE A 201 1.82 13.95 21.41
CA ILE A 201 3.04 14.03 20.61
C ILE A 201 2.66 14.04 19.13
N ILE A 202 3.03 15.09 18.42
CA ILE A 202 2.78 15.22 16.97
C ILE A 202 3.81 14.37 16.23
N MET A 203 3.36 13.34 15.51
CA MET A 203 4.22 12.47 14.72
C MET A 203 4.20 12.85 13.24
N VAL A 204 5.37 13.07 12.66
CA VAL A 204 5.60 13.30 11.24
C VAL A 204 6.43 12.14 10.70
N SER A 205 5.99 11.52 9.60
CA SER A 205 6.66 10.34 9.04
C SER A 205 6.72 10.38 7.52
N ALA A 206 7.76 9.77 6.96
CA ALA A 206 7.96 9.64 5.52
C ALA A 206 7.03 8.58 4.91
N ILE A 207 6.36 8.89 3.79
CA ILE A 207 5.39 7.97 3.18
C ILE A 207 6.01 6.73 2.50
N GLY A 208 7.32 6.73 2.27
CA GLY A 208 8.04 5.65 1.58
C GLY A 208 8.73 6.10 0.28
N ASN A 209 9.67 5.30 -0.20
CA ASN A 209 10.50 5.59 -1.37
C ASN A 209 10.28 4.59 -2.52
N ASP A 210 9.18 3.84 -2.45
CA ASP A 210 8.88 2.71 -3.35
C ASP A 210 8.00 3.14 -4.53
N GLY A 211 7.83 4.46 -4.72
CA GLY A 211 7.24 5.04 -5.92
C GLY A 211 8.09 4.78 -7.19
N PRO A 212 7.49 4.93 -8.39
CA PRO A 212 6.19 5.54 -8.66
C PRO A 212 5.02 4.55 -8.64
N LEU A 213 5.24 3.31 -8.18
CA LEU A 213 4.21 2.28 -8.11
C LEU A 213 3.12 2.65 -7.11
N TYR A 214 1.89 2.22 -7.40
CA TYR A 214 0.73 2.41 -6.54
C TYR A 214 0.58 1.27 -5.53
N GLY A 215 0.08 1.57 -4.33
CA GLY A 215 -0.03 0.59 -3.24
C GLY A 215 1.27 0.44 -2.45
N THR A 216 2.09 1.49 -2.40
CA THR A 216 3.48 1.45 -1.87
C THR A 216 3.68 2.26 -0.59
N LEU A 217 2.59 2.59 0.11
CA LEU A 217 2.67 3.39 1.32
C LEU A 217 3.31 2.59 2.46
N ASN A 218 4.23 3.23 3.19
CA ASN A 218 4.93 2.60 4.31
C ASN A 218 4.35 3.01 5.68
N ASN A 219 4.34 2.06 6.60
CA ASN A 219 4.05 2.27 8.02
C ASN A 219 5.23 2.96 8.73
N PRO A 220 4.99 3.94 9.62
CA PRO A 220 3.71 4.42 10.17
C PRO A 220 3.05 5.59 9.43
N ALA A 221 3.60 6.05 8.30
CA ALA A 221 3.08 7.22 7.60
C ALA A 221 1.69 6.99 6.97
N ASP A 222 1.31 5.74 6.74
CA ASP A 222 -0.01 5.31 6.29
C ASP A 222 -1.11 5.44 7.39
N GLN A 223 -0.74 5.47 8.66
CA GLN A 223 -1.69 5.57 9.77
C GLN A 223 -2.38 6.95 9.83
N SER A 224 -3.64 6.98 10.29
CA SER A 224 -4.45 8.21 10.31
C SER A 224 -3.96 9.26 11.30
N ASP A 225 -3.44 8.89 12.47
CA ASP A 225 -2.96 9.86 13.46
C ASP A 225 -1.56 10.41 13.15
N VAL A 226 -0.89 9.85 12.14
CA VAL A 226 0.44 10.30 11.69
C VAL A 226 0.29 11.27 10.54
N ILE A 227 1.11 12.32 10.54
CA ILE A 227 1.26 13.23 9.38
C ILE A 227 2.23 12.55 8.40
N GLY A 228 1.66 11.88 7.40
CA GLY A 228 2.39 11.18 6.34
C GLY A 228 2.78 12.15 5.22
N VAL A 229 4.08 12.18 4.90
CA VAL A 229 4.66 13.19 4.00
C VAL A 229 5.22 12.55 2.73
N GLY A 230 4.68 12.94 1.58
CA GLY A 230 5.22 12.62 0.26
C GLY A 230 6.26 13.62 -0.23
N GLY A 231 7.01 13.25 -1.27
CA GLY A 231 8.13 14.02 -1.80
C GLY A 231 7.82 14.63 -3.17
N ILE A 232 8.12 15.91 -3.33
CA ILE A 232 8.11 16.63 -4.62
C ILE A 232 9.49 17.19 -4.97
N ASP A 233 9.68 17.56 -6.24
CA ASP A 233 10.84 18.35 -6.69
C ASP A 233 10.57 19.86 -6.62
N TYR A 234 11.59 20.67 -6.88
CA TYR A 234 11.49 22.14 -6.87
C TYR A 234 10.61 22.74 -7.99
N SER A 235 10.09 21.90 -8.91
CA SER A 235 9.12 22.29 -9.93
C SER A 235 7.70 21.85 -9.56
N ASP A 236 7.47 21.46 -8.31
CA ASP A 236 6.19 20.96 -7.79
C ASP A 236 5.69 19.68 -8.49
N HIS A 237 6.59 18.88 -9.08
CA HIS A 237 6.24 17.54 -9.56
C HIS A 237 6.43 16.50 -8.45
N ILE A 238 5.53 15.51 -8.38
CA ILE A 238 5.71 14.35 -7.50
C ILE A 238 7.03 13.67 -7.86
N ALA A 239 7.92 13.53 -6.87
CA ALA A 239 9.19 12.88 -7.08
C ALA A 239 8.95 11.40 -7.42
N SER A 240 9.73 10.84 -8.35
CA SER A 240 9.53 9.46 -8.82
C SER A 240 9.56 8.45 -7.67
N PHE A 241 10.46 8.63 -6.70
CA PHE A 241 10.56 7.75 -5.52
C PHE A 241 9.38 7.88 -4.56
N SER A 242 8.58 8.96 -4.60
CA SER A 242 7.53 9.14 -3.59
C SER A 242 6.48 8.03 -3.72
N SER A 243 6.36 7.22 -2.67
CA SER A 243 5.29 6.24 -2.56
C SER A 243 3.92 6.91 -2.68
N ARG A 244 2.96 6.17 -3.26
CA ARG A 244 1.64 6.67 -3.62
C ARG A 244 0.60 5.55 -3.71
N GLY A 245 -0.64 5.94 -3.88
CA GLY A 245 -1.80 5.04 -3.86
C GLY A 245 -2.59 5.18 -2.56
N MET A 246 -3.70 4.46 -2.50
CA MET A 246 -4.51 4.39 -1.28
C MET A 246 -3.82 3.52 -0.22
N SER A 247 -4.18 3.71 1.06
CA SER A 247 -3.73 2.78 2.10
C SER A 247 -4.26 1.38 1.84
N THR A 248 -3.40 0.38 2.02
CA THR A 248 -3.72 -1.03 1.77
C THR A 248 -4.47 -1.68 2.92
N TRP A 249 -4.44 -1.07 4.12
CA TRP A 249 -5.16 -1.54 5.31
C TRP A 249 -6.65 -1.80 5.04
N GLU A 250 -7.31 -0.89 4.32
CA GLU A 250 -8.76 -0.95 4.09
C GLU A 250 -9.15 -1.55 2.74
N ILE A 251 -8.20 -1.87 1.87
CA ILE A 251 -8.46 -2.50 0.56
C ILE A 251 -9.30 -3.78 0.65
N PRO A 252 -9.15 -4.65 1.67
CA PRO A 252 -10.03 -5.81 1.84
C PRO A 252 -11.51 -5.46 2.08
N HIS A 253 -11.83 -4.18 2.24
CA HIS A 253 -13.18 -3.65 2.37
C HIS A 253 -13.60 -2.83 1.13
N GLY A 254 -12.82 -2.92 0.06
CA GLY A 254 -13.05 -2.36 -1.25
C GLY A 254 -12.17 -1.17 -1.59
N TYR A 255 -11.83 -0.29 -0.64
CA TYR A 255 -11.07 0.93 -0.94
C TYR A 255 -10.21 1.33 0.25
N GLY A 256 -9.04 1.91 -0.02
CA GLY A 256 -8.15 2.52 0.96
C GLY A 256 -8.53 3.97 1.35
N ARG A 257 -7.80 4.56 2.28
CA ARG A 257 -7.86 5.99 2.66
C ARG A 257 -6.91 6.82 1.79
N VAL A 258 -7.16 8.13 1.76
CA VAL A 258 -6.30 9.10 1.09
C VAL A 258 -5.01 9.31 1.88
N LYS A 259 -3.88 9.00 1.24
CA LYS A 259 -2.51 9.27 1.69
C LYS A 259 -1.62 9.57 0.46
N PRO A 260 -0.48 10.27 0.60
CA PRO A 260 0.00 10.97 1.81
C PRO A 260 -0.98 12.05 2.28
N ASP A 261 -0.78 12.63 3.47
CA ASP A 261 -1.63 13.74 3.92
C ASP A 261 -1.27 15.03 3.18
N VAL A 262 0.02 15.26 3.01
CA VAL A 262 0.61 16.43 2.35
C VAL A 262 1.91 16.03 1.64
N VAL A 263 2.38 16.89 0.72
CA VAL A 263 3.71 16.75 0.11
C VAL A 263 4.62 17.93 0.44
N ALA A 264 5.92 17.70 0.41
CA ALA A 264 6.95 18.72 0.58
C ALA A 264 8.17 18.44 -0.30
N TYR A 265 9.04 19.43 -0.49
CA TYR A 265 10.25 19.24 -1.28
C TYR A 265 11.12 18.14 -0.66
N GLY A 266 11.35 17.09 -1.45
CA GLY A 266 12.11 15.90 -1.06
C GLY A 266 13.24 15.57 -2.03
N ARG A 267 13.39 16.29 -3.14
CA ARG A 267 14.45 16.08 -4.12
C ARG A 267 15.55 17.14 -3.98
N GLU A 268 16.78 16.67 -3.87
CA GLU A 268 18.00 17.49 -3.85
C GLU A 268 18.04 18.57 -2.75
N ILE A 269 17.42 18.29 -1.60
CA ILE A 269 17.39 19.22 -0.45
C ILE A 269 18.77 19.32 0.18
N MET A 270 19.22 20.54 0.44
CA MET A 270 20.43 20.83 1.18
C MET A 270 20.19 20.66 2.68
N GLY A 271 21.05 19.89 3.35
CA GLY A 271 21.02 19.65 4.79
C GLY A 271 22.43 19.45 5.34
N SER A 272 22.54 19.24 6.65
CA SER A 272 23.83 19.16 7.33
C SER A 272 24.61 17.90 6.97
N LYS A 273 25.90 18.02 6.67
CA LYS A 273 26.79 16.89 6.41
C LYS A 273 27.48 16.48 7.71
N ILE A 274 27.48 15.19 8.06
CA ILE A 274 28.13 14.60 9.26
C ILE A 274 29.50 15.20 9.64
N SER A 275 30.33 15.51 8.66
CA SER A 275 31.58 16.25 8.84
C SER A 275 31.29 17.72 9.21
N THR A 276 31.52 18.64 8.29
CA THR A 276 31.09 20.03 8.37
C THR A 276 30.53 20.45 7.01
N GLY A 277 29.79 21.56 6.97
CA GLY A 277 29.16 22.06 5.76
C GLY A 277 27.89 21.29 5.39
N CYS A 278 27.41 21.53 4.17
CA CYS A 278 26.13 21.01 3.70
C CYS A 278 26.30 19.91 2.65
N LYS A 279 25.31 19.02 2.56
CA LYS A 279 25.17 18.02 1.48
C LYS A 279 23.74 18.03 0.95
N SER A 280 23.54 17.52 -0.26
CA SER A 280 22.22 17.33 -0.85
C SER A 280 21.80 15.88 -0.75
N LEU A 281 20.55 15.60 -0.37
CA LEU A 281 19.94 14.26 -0.41
C LEU A 281 18.54 14.30 -1.05
N SER A 282 18.05 13.14 -1.46
CA SER A 282 16.68 12.97 -1.95
C SER A 282 15.98 11.80 -1.26
N GLY A 283 14.68 11.92 -1.02
CA GLY A 283 13.83 10.89 -0.43
C GLY A 283 12.62 11.48 0.29
N THR A 284 11.61 10.67 0.59
CA THR A 284 10.54 11.07 1.52
C THR A 284 11.06 11.17 2.95
N SER A 285 12.13 10.43 3.28
CA SER A 285 12.96 10.62 4.48
C SER A 285 13.59 12.02 4.59
N VAL A 286 13.64 12.76 3.48
CA VAL A 286 14.09 14.16 3.38
C VAL A 286 12.91 15.14 3.35
N ALA A 287 11.79 14.79 2.74
CA ALA A 287 10.56 15.60 2.77
C ALA A 287 9.92 15.64 4.17
N SER A 288 9.92 14.51 4.89
CA SER A 288 9.40 14.40 6.25
C SER A 288 10.01 15.43 7.23
N PRO A 289 11.36 15.60 7.31
CA PRO A 289 11.96 16.61 8.18
C PRO A 289 11.76 18.06 7.70
N VAL A 290 11.46 18.30 6.42
CA VAL A 290 10.98 19.63 5.97
C VAL A 290 9.67 19.97 6.68
N VAL A 291 8.70 19.03 6.67
CA VAL A 291 7.42 19.22 7.36
C VAL A 291 7.61 19.21 8.88
N ALA A 292 8.47 18.36 9.45
CA ALA A 292 8.73 18.38 10.89
C ALA A 292 9.35 19.71 11.36
N GLY A 293 10.22 20.31 10.54
CA GLY A 293 10.76 21.66 10.77
C GLY A 293 9.68 22.74 10.71
N ILE A 294 8.79 22.68 9.70
CA ILE A 294 7.59 23.54 9.60
C ILE A 294 6.71 23.38 10.86
N VAL A 295 6.45 22.15 11.29
CA VAL A 295 5.67 21.85 12.50
C VAL A 295 6.34 22.44 13.73
N CYS A 296 7.65 22.28 13.92
CA CYS A 296 8.36 22.89 15.05
C CYS A 296 8.25 24.42 15.06
N LEU A 297 8.33 25.03 13.88
CA LEU A 297 8.17 26.48 13.72
C LEU A 297 6.74 26.91 14.07
N LEU A 298 5.71 26.21 13.57
CA LEU A 298 4.31 26.44 13.89
C LEU A 298 3.98 26.22 15.37
N VAL A 299 4.57 25.20 16.01
CA VAL A 299 4.40 24.96 17.45
C VAL A 299 4.93 26.13 18.28
N SER A 300 6.00 26.79 17.83
CA SER A 300 6.57 27.97 18.51
C SER A 300 5.72 29.23 18.40
N VAL A 301 4.74 29.26 17.48
CA VAL A 301 3.80 30.38 17.32
C VAL A 301 2.85 30.49 18.50
N ILE A 302 2.44 29.35 19.04
CA ILE A 302 1.50 29.28 20.16
C ILE A 302 2.28 29.45 21.48
N PRO A 303 1.89 30.41 22.34
CA PRO A 303 2.50 30.58 23.65
C PRO A 303 2.52 29.27 24.44
N ASP A 304 3.66 28.98 25.08
CA ASP A 304 3.92 27.73 25.81
C ASP A 304 2.81 27.36 26.81
N ASN A 305 2.28 28.34 27.53
CA ASN A 305 1.20 28.18 28.50
C ASN A 305 -0.16 27.80 27.87
N ASN A 306 -0.39 28.12 26.59
CA ASN A 306 -1.62 27.81 25.87
C ASN A 306 -1.45 26.65 24.88
N ARG A 307 -0.21 26.16 24.70
CA ARG A 307 0.15 25.20 23.65
C ARG A 307 -0.68 23.94 23.70
N LYS A 308 -0.84 23.34 24.87
CA LYS A 308 -1.57 22.06 25.05
C LYS A 308 -3.09 22.18 24.90
N GLU A 309 -3.65 23.39 24.95
CA GLU A 309 -5.08 23.61 24.75
C GLU A 309 -5.44 23.71 23.27
N ILE A 310 -4.50 24.16 22.43
CA ILE A 310 -4.69 24.44 21.01
C ILE A 310 -4.02 23.36 20.15
N LEU A 311 -2.77 23.02 20.44
CA LEU A 311 -1.96 22.10 19.64
C LEU A 311 -2.04 20.68 20.17
N ASN A 312 -2.46 19.80 19.27
CA ASN A 312 -2.45 18.35 19.40
C ASN A 312 -2.28 17.74 17.99
N PRO A 313 -2.09 16.42 17.86
CA PRO A 313 -1.99 15.77 16.57
C PRO A 313 -3.15 16.10 15.62
N GLY A 314 -4.39 16.11 16.12
CA GLY A 314 -5.57 16.45 15.33
C GLY A 314 -5.55 17.88 14.79
N SER A 315 -5.32 18.88 15.64
CA SER A 315 -5.34 20.29 15.24
C SER A 315 -4.17 20.69 14.34
N MET A 316 -2.98 20.13 14.57
CA MET A 316 -1.84 20.33 13.67
C MET A 316 -2.11 19.72 12.31
N LYS A 317 -2.61 18.49 12.26
CA LYS A 317 -2.95 17.82 11.00
C LYS A 317 -4.02 18.59 10.23
N GLN A 318 -5.06 19.09 10.91
CA GLN A 318 -6.07 19.97 10.31
C GLN A 318 -5.44 21.21 9.66
N ALA A 319 -4.56 21.93 10.37
CA ALA A 319 -3.93 23.12 9.84
C ALA A 319 -3.05 22.85 8.62
N LEU A 320 -2.39 21.69 8.57
CA LEU A 320 -1.54 21.30 7.44
C LEU A 320 -2.36 20.88 6.22
N VAL A 321 -3.39 20.04 6.39
CA VAL A 321 -4.18 19.55 5.25
C VAL A 321 -5.14 20.62 4.71
N GLU A 322 -5.72 21.47 5.58
CA GLU A 322 -6.63 22.53 5.14
C GLU A 322 -5.87 23.74 4.56
N GLY A 323 -4.63 23.97 5.01
CA GLY A 323 -3.78 25.03 4.48
C GLY A 323 -2.98 24.63 3.24
N ALA A 324 -2.95 23.34 2.87
CA ALA A 324 -2.13 22.87 1.77
C ALA A 324 -2.53 23.49 0.42
N SER A 325 -1.52 23.75 -0.42
CA SER A 325 -1.67 24.18 -1.80
C SER A 325 -1.78 22.97 -2.73
N LYS A 326 -2.98 22.70 -3.24
CA LYS A 326 -3.22 21.67 -4.26
C LYS A 326 -2.36 21.91 -5.50
N LEU A 327 -1.66 20.87 -5.95
CA LEU A 327 -0.83 20.84 -7.15
C LEU A 327 -1.66 20.48 -8.38
N SER A 328 -1.30 21.06 -9.52
CA SER A 328 -1.86 20.73 -10.82
C SER A 328 -1.21 19.47 -11.38
N GLY A 329 -2.01 18.48 -11.79
CA GLY A 329 -1.52 17.26 -12.45
C GLY A 329 -1.58 15.96 -11.64
N PRO A 330 -1.11 15.89 -10.38
CA PRO A 330 -1.20 14.66 -9.61
C PRO A 330 -2.59 14.45 -8.99
N ASN A 331 -2.95 13.21 -8.69
CA ASN A 331 -4.21 12.89 -8.00
C ASN A 331 -4.07 12.88 -6.47
N MET A 332 -5.19 12.86 -5.74
CA MET A 332 -5.19 12.91 -4.27
C MET A 332 -4.40 11.77 -3.61
N TYR A 333 -4.27 10.62 -4.27
CA TYR A 333 -3.48 9.48 -3.78
C TYR A 333 -1.98 9.60 -4.08
N GLU A 334 -1.55 10.69 -4.75
CA GLU A 334 -0.13 11.02 -4.95
C GLU A 334 0.28 12.24 -4.13
N GLN A 335 -0.62 13.24 -4.01
CA GLN A 335 -0.31 14.53 -3.40
C GLN A 335 -1.00 14.78 -2.05
N GLY A 336 -1.98 13.95 -1.65
CA GLY A 336 -2.82 14.24 -0.51
C GLY A 336 -3.60 15.54 -0.70
N ALA A 337 -3.54 16.42 0.30
CA ALA A 337 -4.09 17.76 0.24
C ALA A 337 -3.28 18.72 -0.66
N GLY A 338 -2.06 18.35 -1.06
CA GLY A 338 -1.14 19.16 -1.84
C GLY A 338 0.12 19.53 -1.06
N ARG A 339 0.88 20.50 -1.60
CA ARG A 339 2.12 20.98 -0.99
C ARG A 339 1.80 21.77 0.28
N VAL A 340 2.51 21.48 1.36
CA VAL A 340 2.37 22.26 2.61
C VAL A 340 2.54 23.77 2.34
N ASP A 341 1.64 24.58 2.88
CA ASP A 341 1.78 26.04 2.91
C ASP A 341 1.96 26.49 4.37
N LEU A 342 3.20 26.85 4.72
CA LEU A 342 3.53 27.27 6.09
C LEU A 342 2.73 28.50 6.53
N LEU A 343 2.50 29.46 5.63
CA LEU A 343 1.87 30.73 6.00
C LEU A 343 0.37 30.55 6.19
N GLU A 344 -0.28 29.74 5.33
CA GLU A 344 -1.69 29.44 5.49
C GLU A 344 -1.94 28.59 6.75
N SER A 345 -1.14 27.55 6.98
CA SER A 345 -1.19 26.78 8.23
C SER A 345 -0.97 27.65 9.48
N TYR A 346 -0.08 28.66 9.39
CA TYR A 346 0.08 29.66 10.45
C TYR A 346 -1.18 30.48 10.70
N GLN A 347 -1.88 30.96 9.65
CA GLN A 347 -3.12 31.72 9.82
C GLN A 347 -4.23 30.88 10.44
N ILE A 348 -4.34 29.62 10.01
CA ILE A 348 -5.30 28.66 10.58
C ILE A 348 -5.01 28.49 12.07
N LEU A 349 -3.78 28.16 12.47
CA LEU A 349 -3.41 27.93 13.87
C LEU A 349 -3.58 29.17 14.75
N LYS A 350 -3.27 30.36 14.23
CA LYS A 350 -3.41 31.62 14.97
C LYS A 350 -4.86 31.92 15.39
N SER A 351 -5.83 31.50 14.58
CA SER A 351 -7.26 31.69 14.82
C SER A 351 -7.99 30.40 15.18
N TYR A 352 -7.24 29.33 15.42
CA TYR A 352 -7.78 27.99 15.58
C TYR A 352 -8.66 27.89 16.83
N LYS A 353 -9.85 27.33 16.62
CA LYS A 353 -10.75 26.90 17.68
C LYS A 353 -10.86 25.39 17.62
N PRO A 354 -10.68 24.66 18.74
CA PRO A 354 -10.82 23.22 18.77
C PRO A 354 -12.12 22.77 18.10
N ARG A 355 -12.00 21.95 17.05
CA ARG A 355 -13.12 21.44 16.26
C ARG A 355 -12.81 20.09 15.62
N ALA A 356 -13.85 19.40 15.19
CA ALA A 356 -13.70 18.29 14.26
C ALA A 356 -13.74 18.79 12.81
N SER A 357 -13.15 18.03 11.89
CA SER A 357 -13.26 18.23 10.45
C SER A 357 -13.15 16.89 9.71
N ILE A 358 -13.37 16.90 8.40
CA ILE A 358 -13.26 15.73 7.54
C ILE A 358 -12.22 16.03 6.45
N PHE A 359 -11.36 15.04 6.17
CA PHE A 359 -10.38 15.09 5.10
C PHE A 359 -10.47 13.85 4.20
N PRO A 360 -10.53 14.03 2.86
CA PRO A 360 -10.83 15.28 2.15
C PRO A 360 -12.24 15.81 2.45
N SER A 361 -12.41 17.14 2.46
CA SER A 361 -13.72 17.78 2.72
C SER A 361 -14.62 17.89 1.49
N VAL A 362 -14.08 17.60 0.30
CA VAL A 362 -14.77 17.64 -0.99
C VAL A 362 -14.42 16.40 -1.80
N LEU A 363 -15.43 15.75 -2.36
CA LEU A 363 -15.29 14.75 -3.41
C LEU A 363 -16.02 15.25 -4.66
N ASP A 364 -15.26 15.70 -5.66
CA ASP A 364 -15.79 16.23 -6.92
C ASP A 364 -15.38 15.35 -8.10
N TYR A 365 -16.35 14.64 -8.68
CA TYR A 365 -16.12 13.77 -9.83
C TYR A 365 -15.74 14.55 -11.10
N MET A 366 -15.88 15.89 -11.13
CA MET A 366 -15.46 16.71 -12.26
C MET A 366 -13.98 17.09 -12.19
N ASP A 367 -13.36 16.97 -11.02
CA ASP A 367 -11.99 17.40 -10.77
C ASP A 367 -10.99 16.31 -11.16
N CYS A 368 -10.78 16.12 -12.46
CA CYS A 368 -9.81 15.17 -13.00
C CYS A 368 -8.48 15.88 -13.28
N PRO A 369 -7.32 15.36 -12.82
CA PRO A 369 -7.13 14.03 -12.22
C PRO A 369 -7.22 13.99 -10.70
N TYR A 370 -7.44 15.10 -9.99
CA TYR A 370 -7.36 15.13 -8.53
C TYR A 370 -8.22 14.05 -7.84
N SER A 371 -9.46 13.89 -8.28
CA SER A 371 -10.41 12.90 -7.76
C SER A 371 -10.37 11.54 -8.46
N TRP A 372 -9.25 11.19 -9.10
CA TRP A 372 -9.02 9.83 -9.57
C TRP A 372 -9.08 8.84 -8.39
N PRO A 373 -9.68 7.63 -8.55
CA PRO A 373 -10.24 7.06 -9.79
C PRO A 373 -11.67 7.51 -10.10
N PHE A 374 -12.35 8.12 -9.13
CA PHE A 374 -13.78 8.45 -9.18
C PHE A 374 -14.16 9.36 -10.36
N CYS A 375 -13.33 10.36 -10.68
CA CYS A 375 -13.58 11.26 -11.80
C CYS A 375 -13.55 10.57 -13.19
N ARG A 376 -12.96 9.36 -13.31
CA ARG A 376 -12.93 8.59 -14.57
C ARG A 376 -14.16 7.69 -14.77
N GLN A 377 -14.95 7.46 -13.73
CA GLN A 377 -16.11 6.58 -13.79
C GLN A 377 -17.33 7.24 -13.14
N PRO A 378 -18.32 7.69 -13.93
CA PRO A 378 -19.57 8.19 -13.38
C PRO A 378 -20.36 7.06 -12.70
N LEU A 379 -21.21 7.44 -11.76
CA LEU A 379 -22.17 6.53 -11.14
C LEU A 379 -23.34 6.25 -12.10
N TYR A 380 -24.01 5.12 -11.90
CA TYR A 380 -25.22 4.74 -12.63
C TYR A 380 -26.02 3.72 -11.84
N ALA A 381 -27.30 3.56 -12.19
CA ALA A 381 -28.19 2.65 -11.48
C ALA A 381 -27.87 1.17 -11.78
N GLY A 382 -27.93 0.33 -10.75
CA GLY A 382 -27.66 -1.10 -10.86
C GLY A 382 -26.19 -1.50 -10.75
N ALA A 383 -25.27 -0.56 -10.51
CA ALA A 383 -23.88 -0.80 -10.15
C ALA A 383 -23.73 -1.29 -8.68
N MET A 384 -22.67 -2.02 -8.37
CA MET A 384 -22.10 -2.17 -7.02
C MET A 384 -21.85 -0.78 -6.39
N PRO A 385 -21.96 -0.68 -5.05
CA PRO A 385 -21.65 0.56 -4.36
C PRO A 385 -20.20 1.00 -4.59
N VAL A 386 -20.01 2.29 -4.86
CA VAL A 386 -18.68 2.91 -4.85
C VAL A 386 -18.40 3.41 -3.43
N ILE A 387 -17.25 3.05 -2.88
CA ILE A 387 -16.86 3.42 -1.52
C ILE A 387 -15.80 4.53 -1.58
N PHE A 388 -16.00 5.58 -0.80
CA PHE A 388 -14.98 6.60 -0.55
C PHE A 388 -14.72 6.73 0.94
N ASN A 389 -13.47 6.51 1.36
CA ASN A 389 -13.07 6.63 2.76
C ASN A 389 -12.53 8.02 3.05
N VAL A 390 -13.13 8.69 4.03
CA VAL A 390 -12.65 9.95 4.58
C VAL A 390 -12.19 9.78 6.02
N THR A 391 -11.23 10.60 6.42
CA THR A 391 -10.72 10.66 7.79
C THR A 391 -11.43 11.78 8.54
N ILE A 392 -12.06 11.45 9.66
CA ILE A 392 -12.54 12.43 10.63
C ILE A 392 -11.34 12.85 11.49
N LEU A 393 -11.01 14.14 11.49
CA LEU A 393 -9.95 14.71 12.33
C LEU A 393 -10.61 15.41 13.52
N ASN A 394 -10.23 15.04 14.74
CA ASN A 394 -10.77 15.64 15.95
C ASN A 394 -9.73 16.44 16.71
N GLY A 395 -9.71 17.76 16.54
CA GLY A 395 -8.85 18.64 17.33
C GLY A 395 -9.45 19.09 18.67
N MET A 396 -10.63 18.59 19.06
CA MET A 396 -11.30 18.95 20.32
C MET A 396 -10.75 18.22 21.54
N GLY A 397 -10.23 17.00 21.38
CA GLY A 397 -9.64 16.18 22.45
C GLY A 397 -9.24 14.77 21.97
N VAL A 398 -8.47 14.05 22.79
CA VAL A 398 -7.95 12.67 22.54
C VAL A 398 -9.06 11.62 22.33
N ILE A 399 -10.29 11.96 22.65
CA ILE A 399 -11.43 11.09 22.40
C ILE A 399 -12.59 11.92 21.91
N GLY A 400 -13.27 11.40 20.90
CA GLY A 400 -14.51 11.94 20.39
C GLY A 400 -15.51 10.81 20.15
N TYR A 401 -16.75 11.20 19.93
CA TYR A 401 -17.84 10.29 19.64
C TYR A 401 -18.68 10.88 18.53
N VAL A 402 -19.12 10.03 17.61
CA VAL A 402 -20.13 10.39 16.62
C VAL A 402 -21.49 10.38 17.33
N GLU A 403 -22.14 11.54 17.44
CA GLU A 403 -23.35 11.74 18.25
C GLU A 403 -24.57 11.01 17.66
N SER A 404 -24.63 10.95 16.33
CA SER A 404 -25.73 10.34 15.57
C SER A 404 -25.20 9.86 14.22
N PRO A 405 -25.89 8.90 13.56
CA PRO A 405 -25.53 8.49 12.22
C PRO A 405 -25.36 9.69 11.26
N PRO A 406 -24.35 9.67 10.37
CA PRO A 406 -24.18 10.67 9.32
C PRO A 406 -25.44 10.84 8.48
N VAL A 407 -25.68 12.07 8.01
CA VAL A 407 -26.90 12.42 7.25
C VAL A 407 -26.53 13.00 5.90
N TRP A 408 -27.15 12.48 4.84
CA TRP A 408 -27.09 13.03 3.49
C TRP A 408 -28.15 14.13 3.29
N HIS A 409 -27.71 15.27 2.78
CA HIS A 409 -28.55 16.43 2.46
C HIS A 409 -28.38 16.76 0.97
N PRO A 410 -29.30 16.30 0.11
CA PRO A 410 -29.23 16.61 -1.31
C PRO A 410 -29.50 18.09 -1.57
N SER A 411 -28.77 18.70 -2.52
CA SER A 411 -28.96 20.10 -2.92
C SER A 411 -30.17 20.31 -3.84
N SER A 412 -30.66 19.25 -4.47
CA SER A 412 -31.81 19.26 -5.39
C SER A 412 -32.68 18.01 -5.24
N GLU A 413 -33.84 17.98 -5.89
CA GLU A 413 -34.73 16.82 -5.86
C GLU A 413 -34.09 15.58 -6.52
N GLU A 414 -33.29 15.79 -7.58
CA GLU A 414 -32.53 14.73 -8.26
C GLU A 414 -31.50 14.08 -7.33
N GLY A 415 -31.01 14.79 -6.32
CA GLY A 415 -30.12 14.22 -5.30
C GLY A 415 -30.76 13.10 -4.47
N ASN A 416 -32.10 12.95 -4.51
CA ASN A 416 -32.79 11.80 -3.93
C ASN A 416 -32.61 10.50 -4.72
N LEU A 417 -32.10 10.56 -5.96
CA LEU A 417 -31.72 9.38 -6.74
C LEU A 417 -30.46 8.70 -6.19
N LEU A 418 -29.66 9.41 -5.40
CA LEU A 418 -28.50 8.86 -4.72
C LEU A 418 -28.95 8.16 -3.42
N SER A 419 -28.61 6.87 -3.30
CA SER A 419 -28.62 6.14 -2.05
C SER A 419 -27.23 6.20 -1.45
N ILE A 420 -27.13 6.62 -0.19
CA ILE A 420 -25.88 6.61 0.57
C ILE A 420 -26.05 5.75 1.81
N HIS A 421 -25.11 4.85 2.03
CA HIS A 421 -24.92 4.14 3.29
C HIS A 421 -23.58 4.54 3.92
N PHE A 422 -23.49 4.49 5.24
CA PHE A 422 -22.32 4.93 5.99
C PHE A 422 -21.83 3.84 6.92
N THR A 423 -20.52 3.59 6.90
CA THR A 423 -19.83 2.85 7.94
C THR A 423 -18.80 3.78 8.57
N TYR A 424 -18.78 3.91 9.88
CA TYR A 424 -18.00 4.95 10.56
C TYR A 424 -17.60 4.50 11.97
N SER A 425 -16.63 5.20 12.54
CA SER A 425 -16.21 4.98 13.93
C SER A 425 -17.21 5.59 14.91
N ASP A 426 -17.78 4.79 15.80
CA ASP A 426 -18.57 5.32 16.93
C ASP A 426 -17.70 6.14 17.89
N VAL A 427 -16.46 5.68 18.08
CA VAL A 427 -15.43 6.32 18.89
C VAL A 427 -14.32 6.82 17.98
N ILE A 428 -13.95 8.09 18.15
CA ILE A 428 -12.79 8.72 17.51
C ILE A 428 -11.67 8.65 18.53
N TRP A 429 -10.61 7.91 18.22
CA TRP A 429 -9.47 7.75 19.10
C TRP A 429 -8.21 7.35 18.30
N PRO A 430 -7.02 7.86 18.67
CA PRO A 430 -6.81 8.93 19.65
C PRO A 430 -7.14 10.32 19.08
N TRP A 431 -7.00 10.58 17.78
CA TRP A 431 -7.37 11.90 17.22
C TRP A 431 -8.15 11.79 15.93
N THR A 432 -8.22 10.59 15.39
CA THR A 432 -8.82 10.32 14.10
C THR A 432 -9.87 9.24 14.16
N GLY A 433 -10.84 9.33 13.26
CA GLY A 433 -11.85 8.32 12.99
C GLY A 433 -12.00 8.15 11.49
N TYR A 434 -12.74 7.15 11.07
CA TYR A 434 -13.06 6.89 9.67
C TYR A 434 -14.55 7.11 9.41
N LEU A 435 -14.86 7.50 8.18
CA LEU A 435 -16.19 7.49 7.60
C LEU A 435 -16.06 6.97 6.17
N ALA A 436 -16.60 5.79 5.90
CA ALA A 436 -16.75 5.29 4.54
C ALA A 436 -18.14 5.66 4.01
N VAL A 437 -18.17 6.29 2.85
CA VAL A 437 -19.37 6.71 2.14
C VAL A 437 -19.63 5.72 1.01
N HIS A 438 -20.66 4.90 1.15
CA HIS A 438 -21.07 3.90 0.17
C HIS A 438 -22.16 4.50 -0.72
N MET A 439 -21.84 4.77 -1.98
CA MET A 439 -22.69 5.51 -2.91
C MET A 439 -23.23 4.60 -4.02
N GLN A 440 -24.54 4.68 -4.25
CA GLN A 440 -25.21 3.97 -5.33
C GLN A 440 -26.37 4.80 -5.89
N ILE A 441 -26.61 4.72 -7.19
CA ILE A 441 -27.81 5.31 -7.81
C ILE A 441 -28.95 4.30 -7.71
N LYS A 442 -30.10 4.75 -7.21
CA LYS A 442 -31.30 3.91 -7.10
C LYS A 442 -31.83 3.53 -8.49
N GLU A 443 -32.60 2.45 -8.58
CA GLU A 443 -33.13 1.93 -9.85
C GLU A 443 -34.04 2.94 -10.58
N GLU A 444 -34.67 3.89 -9.88
CA GLU A 444 -35.42 4.99 -10.51
C GLU A 444 -34.53 5.89 -11.38
N GLY A 445 -33.21 5.91 -11.10
CA GLY A 445 -32.20 6.68 -11.83
C GLY A 445 -31.64 6.02 -13.08
N VAL A 446 -32.18 4.88 -13.54
CA VAL A 446 -31.65 4.12 -14.71
C VAL A 446 -31.49 4.98 -15.98
N HIS A 447 -32.37 5.95 -16.19
CA HIS A 447 -32.32 6.85 -17.35
C HIS A 447 -31.77 8.25 -17.03
N PHE A 448 -31.39 8.49 -15.78
CA PHE A 448 -30.91 9.81 -15.36
C PHE A 448 -29.51 10.08 -15.92
N SER A 449 -29.29 11.31 -16.37
CA SER A 449 -28.00 11.80 -16.81
C SER A 449 -27.84 13.22 -16.29
N GLY A 450 -26.80 13.47 -15.51
CA GLY A 450 -26.60 14.78 -14.91
C GLY A 450 -25.62 14.75 -13.74
N GLU A 451 -25.68 15.81 -12.94
CA GLU A 451 -24.86 15.98 -11.75
C GLU A 451 -25.75 15.84 -10.52
N ILE A 452 -25.24 15.19 -9.47
CA ILE A 452 -25.85 15.16 -8.14
C ILE A 452 -24.92 15.88 -7.18
N GLU A 453 -25.46 16.85 -6.46
CA GLU A 453 -24.73 17.64 -5.46
C GLU A 453 -25.43 17.59 -4.11
N GLY A 454 -24.64 17.70 -3.04
CA GLY A 454 -25.15 17.79 -1.68
C GLY A 454 -24.06 17.59 -0.64
N ASN A 455 -24.50 17.48 0.61
CA ASN A 455 -23.61 17.45 1.76
C ASN A 455 -23.87 16.23 2.64
N VAL A 456 -22.81 15.59 3.13
CA VAL A 456 -22.89 14.65 4.24
C VAL A 456 -22.48 15.38 5.51
N THR A 457 -23.33 15.38 6.53
CA THR A 457 -23.03 16.00 7.84
C THR A 457 -22.78 14.94 8.91
N VAL A 458 -21.74 15.14 9.71
CA VAL A 458 -21.42 14.31 10.88
C VAL A 458 -21.31 15.20 12.12
N ASN A 459 -22.06 14.86 13.17
CA ASN A 459 -21.97 15.55 14.45
C ASN A 459 -21.02 14.78 15.37
N VAL A 460 -19.95 15.46 15.79
CA VAL A 460 -18.94 14.91 16.69
C VAL A 460 -18.96 15.68 18.00
N TYR A 461 -18.86 14.97 19.11
CA TYR A 461 -18.58 15.61 20.39
C TYR A 461 -17.38 14.98 21.08
N SER A 462 -16.67 15.80 21.86
CA SER A 462 -15.61 15.38 22.76
C SER A 462 -15.97 15.73 24.20
N PRO A 463 -15.50 14.94 25.19
CA PRO A 463 -15.60 15.31 26.59
C PRO A 463 -15.02 16.72 26.85
N PRO A 464 -15.48 17.40 27.92
CA PRO A 464 -14.94 18.69 28.30
C PRO A 464 -13.43 18.62 28.48
N ALA A 465 -12.70 19.63 27.99
CA ALA A 465 -11.28 19.74 28.30
C ALA A 465 -11.08 20.10 29.79
N HIS A 466 -9.83 19.99 30.26
CA HIS A 466 -9.49 20.34 31.63
C HIS A 466 -9.91 21.79 31.96
N GLY A 467 -10.79 21.96 32.95
CA GLY A 467 -11.34 23.27 33.34
C GLY A 467 -12.66 23.66 32.68
N GLU A 468 -13.12 22.89 31.69
CA GLU A 468 -14.43 23.05 31.06
C GLU A 468 -15.48 22.15 31.71
N LYS A 469 -16.75 22.56 31.67
CA LYS A 469 -17.88 21.76 32.20
C LYS A 469 -18.72 21.11 31.10
N ASN A 470 -18.75 21.70 29.91
CA ASN A 470 -19.60 21.28 28.82
C ASN A 470 -18.77 20.53 27.77
N PRO A 471 -19.34 19.49 27.12
CA PRO A 471 -18.67 18.82 26.02
C PRO A 471 -18.48 19.79 24.84
N ARG A 472 -17.37 19.62 24.12
CA ARG A 472 -17.10 20.34 22.88
C ARG A 472 -17.84 19.63 21.76
N LYS A 473 -18.56 20.36 20.91
CA LYS A 473 -19.33 19.81 19.79
C LYS A 473 -18.92 20.47 18.49
N SER A 474 -18.90 19.71 17.41
CA SER A 474 -18.57 20.18 16.08
C SER A 474 -19.34 19.39 15.03
N THR A 475 -19.90 20.10 14.05
CA THR A 475 -20.50 19.48 12.86
C THR A 475 -19.49 19.53 11.73
N CYS A 476 -19.13 18.37 11.21
CA CYS A 476 -18.29 18.23 10.02
C CYS A 476 -19.17 18.11 8.78
N VAL A 477 -18.69 18.64 7.66
CA VAL A 477 -19.39 18.59 6.38
C VAL A 477 -18.45 18.05 5.31
N LEU A 478 -18.90 17.03 4.59
CA LEU A 478 -18.29 16.53 3.36
C LEU A 478 -19.18 16.95 2.18
N HIS A 479 -18.61 17.68 1.23
CA HIS A 479 -19.29 18.09 0.01
C HIS A 479 -19.12 17.02 -1.07
N LEU A 480 -20.24 16.59 -1.66
CA LEU A 480 -20.25 15.63 -2.77
C LEU A 480 -20.75 16.33 -4.04
N LYS A 481 -19.99 16.18 -5.12
CA LYS A 481 -20.40 16.55 -6.48
C LYS A 481 -20.11 15.36 -7.39
N LEU A 482 -21.16 14.66 -7.81
CA LEU A 482 -21.09 13.36 -8.45
C LEU A 482 -21.59 13.43 -9.88
N LYS A 483 -20.94 12.68 -10.79
CA LYS A 483 -21.41 12.48 -12.16
C LYS A 483 -22.31 11.26 -12.23
N VAL A 484 -23.50 11.39 -12.83
CA VAL A 484 -24.39 10.28 -13.09
C VAL A 484 -24.69 10.15 -14.57
N VAL A 485 -24.68 8.92 -15.07
CA VAL A 485 -25.04 8.58 -16.45
C VAL A 485 -26.12 7.51 -16.49
N PRO A 486 -26.86 7.36 -17.60
CA PRO A 486 -27.79 6.27 -17.77
C PRO A 486 -27.07 4.93 -17.66
N THR A 487 -27.76 3.91 -17.14
CA THR A 487 -27.19 2.57 -16.96
C THR A 487 -26.55 2.08 -18.27
N PRO A 488 -25.23 1.80 -18.28
CA PRO A 488 -24.54 1.31 -19.45
C PRO A 488 -25.09 -0.05 -19.90
N GLN A 489 -24.87 -0.38 -21.17
CA GLN A 489 -25.19 -1.70 -21.68
C GLN A 489 -24.46 -2.77 -20.87
N ARG A 490 -25.16 -3.87 -20.56
CA ARG A 490 -24.61 -5.04 -19.83
C ARG A 490 -23.23 -5.45 -20.35
N SER A 491 -23.06 -5.49 -21.66
CA SER A 491 -21.81 -5.90 -22.32
C SER A 491 -20.62 -4.96 -22.12
N MET A 492 -20.86 -3.75 -21.59
CA MET A 492 -19.82 -2.78 -21.23
C MET A 492 -19.51 -2.78 -19.73
N ARG A 493 -20.15 -3.67 -18.94
CA ARG A 493 -20.02 -3.71 -17.49
C ARG A 493 -19.21 -4.94 -17.07
N ILE A 494 -18.12 -4.70 -16.37
CA ILE A 494 -17.16 -5.68 -15.87
C ILE A 494 -17.22 -5.66 -14.34
N LEU A 495 -17.33 -6.84 -13.76
CA LEU A 495 -17.21 -7.03 -12.33
C LEU A 495 -15.84 -7.65 -12.04
N TRP A 496 -15.02 -6.97 -11.26
CA TRP A 496 -13.72 -7.44 -10.77
C TRP A 496 -13.92 -8.12 -9.42
N ASP A 497 -13.38 -9.31 -9.25
CA ASP A 497 -13.40 -10.00 -7.96
C ASP A 497 -12.29 -9.47 -7.05
N GLN A 498 -12.69 -8.82 -5.95
CA GLN A 498 -11.77 -8.35 -4.91
C GLN A 498 -11.85 -9.22 -3.64
N PHE A 499 -12.93 -9.97 -3.46
CA PHE A 499 -13.20 -10.71 -2.23
C PHE A 499 -12.24 -11.88 -2.05
N HIS A 500 -11.84 -12.51 -3.15
CA HIS A 500 -10.93 -13.65 -3.16
C HIS A 500 -9.46 -13.29 -3.34
N SER A 501 -9.11 -12.00 -3.27
CA SER A 501 -7.71 -11.58 -3.14
C SER A 501 -7.29 -11.71 -1.68
N ILE A 502 -6.17 -12.39 -1.41
CA ILE A 502 -5.65 -12.46 -0.05
C ILE A 502 -5.22 -11.06 0.37
N LYS A 503 -5.57 -10.70 1.61
CA LYS A 503 -5.15 -9.43 2.20
C LYS A 503 -3.63 -9.41 2.22
N TYR A 504 -3.00 -8.25 2.13
CA TYR A 504 -1.57 -8.10 2.45
C TYR A 504 -1.41 -7.50 3.85
N PRO A 505 -0.29 -7.72 4.57
CA PRO A 505 0.61 -8.86 4.54
C PRO A 505 0.33 -9.86 5.70
N PRO A 506 -0.82 -10.55 5.77
CA PRO A 506 -1.11 -11.47 6.86
C PRO A 506 -0.22 -12.73 6.77
N GLY A 507 0.34 -13.07 5.60
CA GLY A 507 1.29 -14.17 5.39
C GLY A 507 2.24 -13.94 4.21
N TYR A 508 3.19 -14.84 3.99
CA TYR A 508 4.09 -14.79 2.82
C TYR A 508 3.30 -15.15 1.56
N ILE A 509 2.92 -14.16 0.76
CA ILE A 509 2.46 -14.32 -0.62
C ILE A 509 3.63 -13.98 -1.55
N PRO A 510 4.06 -14.90 -2.43
CA PRO A 510 5.15 -14.66 -3.35
C PRO A 510 4.67 -13.82 -4.56
N ARG A 511 5.61 -13.20 -5.27
CA ARG A 511 5.31 -12.48 -6.52
C ARG A 511 4.76 -13.41 -7.61
N ASP A 512 3.95 -12.83 -8.48
CA ASP A 512 3.46 -13.46 -9.72
C ASP A 512 4.63 -13.83 -10.62
N SER A 513 5.59 -12.90 -10.75
CA SER A 513 6.80 -13.11 -11.55
C SER A 513 8.00 -13.52 -10.69
N LEU A 514 8.45 -14.76 -10.89
CA LEU A 514 9.65 -15.30 -10.23
C LEU A 514 10.98 -14.78 -10.82
N ASP A 515 10.91 -14.00 -11.91
CA ASP A 515 12.07 -13.29 -12.45
C ASP A 515 12.51 -12.13 -11.52
N VAL A 516 11.61 -11.63 -10.66
CA VAL A 516 11.88 -10.54 -9.71
C VAL A 516 12.49 -11.09 -8.42
N ARG A 517 13.82 -10.99 -8.28
CA ARG A 517 14.56 -11.62 -7.16
C ARG A 517 14.85 -10.71 -5.97
N ASN A 518 14.78 -9.40 -6.16
CA ASN A 518 15.11 -8.43 -5.11
C ASN A 518 13.95 -8.21 -4.12
N ASP A 519 12.74 -8.60 -4.51
CA ASP A 519 11.54 -8.45 -3.72
C ASP A 519 10.66 -9.69 -3.89
N ILE A 520 10.68 -10.57 -2.89
CA ILE A 520 10.04 -11.88 -2.95
C ILE A 520 8.58 -11.87 -2.48
N LEU A 521 8.11 -10.78 -1.87
CA LEU A 521 6.73 -10.67 -1.40
C LEU A 521 5.93 -9.88 -2.41
N ASP A 522 4.71 -10.30 -2.69
CA ASP A 522 3.72 -9.34 -3.15
C ASP A 522 3.19 -8.55 -1.95
N TRP A 523 3.02 -7.25 -2.13
CA TRP A 523 2.54 -6.33 -1.10
C TRP A 523 1.87 -5.09 -1.70
N HIS A 524 1.60 -5.07 -3.01
CA HIS A 524 1.01 -3.91 -3.68
C HIS A 524 -0.52 -3.86 -3.60
N GLY A 525 -1.14 -4.86 -2.97
CA GLY A 525 -2.51 -4.82 -2.49
C GLY A 525 -3.57 -5.38 -3.44
N ASP A 526 -3.20 -5.90 -4.61
CA ASP A 526 -4.05 -6.55 -5.63
C ASP A 526 -5.44 -5.94 -5.74
N HIS A 527 -5.44 -4.68 -6.16
CA HIS A 527 -6.65 -3.89 -6.31
C HIS A 527 -6.64 -3.13 -7.64
N LEU A 528 -7.82 -2.94 -8.22
CA LEU A 528 -8.04 -2.14 -9.46
C LEU A 528 -7.39 -0.75 -9.45
N HIS A 529 -7.13 -0.21 -8.27
CA HIS A 529 -6.61 1.14 -8.07
C HIS A 529 -5.24 1.17 -7.38
N THR A 530 -4.62 0.01 -7.18
CA THR A 530 -3.22 -0.11 -6.79
C THR A 530 -2.39 -0.58 -7.99
N ASN A 531 -1.89 -1.81 -7.98
CA ASN A 531 -1.03 -2.39 -8.99
C ASN A 531 -1.77 -2.72 -10.30
N PHE A 532 -3.10 -2.78 -10.31
CA PHE A 532 -3.91 -2.88 -11.55
C PHE A 532 -4.45 -1.54 -12.08
N HIS A 533 -3.97 -0.40 -11.58
CA HIS A 533 -4.52 0.92 -11.94
C HIS A 533 -4.39 1.29 -13.44
N ILE A 534 -3.33 0.83 -14.11
CA ILE A 534 -3.17 1.04 -15.56
C ILE A 534 -4.22 0.24 -16.34
N MET A 535 -4.47 -1.02 -15.94
CA MET A 535 -5.53 -1.84 -16.51
C MET A 535 -6.89 -1.15 -16.37
N PHE A 536 -7.23 -0.66 -15.17
CA PHE A 536 -8.45 0.11 -14.94
C PHE A 536 -8.57 1.30 -15.89
N ASN A 537 -7.53 2.14 -15.98
CA ASN A 537 -7.53 3.31 -16.86
C ASN A 537 -7.75 2.92 -18.33
N MET A 538 -7.12 1.85 -18.79
CA MET A 538 -7.27 1.37 -20.16
C MET A 538 -8.65 0.80 -20.46
N LEU A 539 -9.25 0.08 -19.51
CA LEU A 539 -10.63 -0.41 -19.63
C LEU A 539 -11.61 0.77 -19.70
N ARG A 540 -11.39 1.79 -18.87
CA ARG A 540 -12.17 3.05 -18.93
C ARG A 540 -12.02 3.76 -20.27
N ASP A 541 -10.82 3.83 -20.83
CA ASP A 541 -10.55 4.42 -22.14
C ASP A 541 -11.18 3.62 -23.29
N ALA A 542 -11.33 2.31 -23.11
CA ALA A 542 -12.08 1.44 -24.02
C ALA A 542 -13.62 1.50 -23.82
N GLY A 543 -14.11 2.26 -22.84
CA GLY A 543 -15.53 2.49 -22.57
C GLY A 543 -16.18 1.49 -21.61
N TYR A 544 -15.41 0.56 -21.04
CA TYR A 544 -15.91 -0.42 -20.06
C TYR A 544 -16.02 0.19 -18.68
N TYR A 545 -17.12 -0.07 -17.99
CA TYR A 545 -17.34 0.24 -16.58
C TYR A 545 -16.86 -0.93 -15.73
N VAL A 546 -15.97 -0.66 -14.79
CA VAL A 546 -15.32 -1.67 -13.96
C VAL A 546 -15.69 -1.44 -12.51
N GLU A 547 -16.27 -2.45 -11.89
CA GLU A 547 -16.81 -2.39 -10.54
C GLU A 547 -16.12 -3.44 -9.67
N SER A 548 -15.83 -3.11 -8.40
CA SER A 548 -15.16 -4.02 -7.46
C SER A 548 -16.21 -4.83 -6.66
N LEU A 549 -16.07 -6.15 -6.65
CA LEU A 549 -16.88 -7.07 -5.86
C LEU A 549 -16.12 -7.46 -4.58
N GLY A 550 -16.43 -6.77 -3.49
CA GLY A 550 -15.87 -7.06 -2.16
C GLY A 550 -16.66 -8.09 -1.35
N SER A 551 -17.44 -8.97 -1.99
CA SER A 551 -18.28 -9.97 -1.34
C SER A 551 -18.38 -11.26 -2.17
N PRO A 552 -18.83 -12.39 -1.58
CA PRO A 552 -18.99 -13.65 -2.31
C PRO A 552 -19.84 -13.52 -3.59
N PHE A 553 -19.63 -14.43 -4.56
CA PHE A 553 -20.37 -14.47 -5.82
C PHE A 553 -21.88 -14.61 -5.63
N THR A 554 -22.32 -15.12 -4.48
CA THR A 554 -23.74 -15.20 -4.10
C THR A 554 -24.42 -13.85 -3.86
N CYS A 555 -23.65 -12.77 -3.72
CA CYS A 555 -24.17 -11.43 -3.42
C CYS A 555 -24.52 -10.57 -4.65
N PHE A 556 -24.22 -10.99 -5.89
CA PHE A 556 -24.48 -10.17 -7.09
C PHE A 556 -25.40 -10.82 -8.14
N ASP A 557 -26.15 -9.99 -8.88
CA ASP A 557 -26.97 -10.40 -10.03
C ASP A 557 -26.16 -10.41 -11.33
N ALA A 558 -25.89 -11.61 -11.87
CA ALA A 558 -25.14 -11.81 -13.11
C ALA A 558 -25.82 -11.26 -14.37
N ASN A 559 -27.13 -10.98 -14.33
CA ASN A 559 -27.84 -10.36 -15.46
C ASN A 559 -27.43 -8.90 -15.66
N LYS A 560 -26.81 -8.26 -14.66
CA LYS A 560 -26.35 -6.87 -14.73
C LYS A 560 -24.99 -6.71 -15.40
N TYR A 561 -24.18 -7.77 -15.46
CA TYR A 561 -22.78 -7.72 -15.90
C TYR A 561 -22.54 -8.56 -17.15
N GLY A 562 -21.66 -8.06 -18.02
CA GLY A 562 -21.23 -8.77 -19.23
C GLY A 562 -20.13 -9.77 -18.93
N THR A 563 -19.22 -9.46 -18.00
CA THR A 563 -18.12 -10.35 -17.62
C THR A 563 -17.77 -10.21 -16.15
N LEU A 564 -17.55 -11.34 -15.49
CA LEU A 564 -16.81 -11.46 -14.22
C LEU A 564 -15.33 -11.68 -14.57
N LEU A 565 -14.48 -10.81 -14.05
CA LEU A 565 -13.05 -10.78 -14.30
C LEU A 565 -12.32 -11.23 -13.02
N LEU A 566 -11.63 -12.36 -13.12
CA LEU A 566 -10.82 -12.98 -12.08
C LEU A 566 -9.35 -12.82 -12.49
N VAL A 567 -8.56 -12.10 -11.70
CA VAL A 567 -7.15 -11.84 -11.99
C VAL A 567 -6.42 -11.96 -10.66
N ASP A 568 -5.41 -12.83 -10.64
CA ASP A 568 -4.54 -13.00 -9.48
C ASP A 568 -5.30 -13.24 -8.17
N LEU A 569 -6.08 -14.33 -8.14
CA LEU A 569 -6.89 -14.70 -6.98
C LEU A 569 -6.22 -15.82 -6.19
N GLU A 570 -6.08 -15.62 -4.89
CA GLU A 570 -5.33 -16.51 -4.02
C GLU A 570 -6.18 -17.16 -2.92
N ASP A 571 -7.45 -16.77 -2.73
CA ASP A 571 -8.34 -17.38 -1.74
C ASP A 571 -9.14 -18.59 -2.29
N GLU A 572 -9.84 -19.28 -1.39
CA GLU A 572 -10.75 -20.39 -1.64
C GLU A 572 -12.16 -19.91 -1.99
N TYR A 573 -13.03 -20.80 -2.50
CA TYR A 573 -14.43 -20.49 -2.84
C TYR A 573 -15.42 -21.31 -2.01
N PHE A 574 -16.57 -20.74 -1.66
CA PHE A 574 -17.68 -21.49 -1.08
C PHE A 574 -18.31 -22.42 -2.12
N ALA A 575 -18.88 -23.55 -1.66
CA ALA A 575 -19.54 -24.51 -2.55
C ALA A 575 -20.76 -23.92 -3.28
N GLU A 576 -21.45 -23.01 -2.60
CA GLU A 576 -22.58 -22.25 -3.11
C GLU A 576 -22.15 -21.28 -4.23
N GLU A 577 -20.96 -20.68 -4.13
CA GLU A 577 -20.42 -19.80 -5.16
C GLU A 577 -20.10 -20.56 -6.44
N MET A 578 -19.43 -21.70 -6.33
CA MET A 578 -19.14 -22.56 -7.48
C MET A 578 -20.43 -22.98 -8.19
N THR A 579 -21.46 -23.35 -7.42
CA THR A 579 -22.78 -23.73 -7.95
C THR A 579 -23.46 -22.55 -8.64
N LYS A 580 -23.44 -21.37 -8.02
CA LYS A 580 -24.04 -20.16 -8.58
C LYS A 580 -23.31 -19.71 -9.85
N LEU A 581 -21.98 -19.62 -9.83
CA LEU A 581 -21.19 -19.20 -10.98
C LEU A 581 -21.45 -20.11 -12.19
N LYS A 582 -21.49 -21.43 -11.97
CA LYS A 582 -21.88 -22.40 -13.00
C LYS A 582 -23.22 -22.04 -13.63
N ASN A 583 -24.24 -21.79 -12.82
CA ASN A 583 -25.58 -21.44 -13.31
C ASN A 583 -25.59 -20.09 -14.02
N ASP A 584 -24.87 -19.10 -13.51
CA ASP A 584 -24.80 -17.75 -14.09
C ASP A 584 -24.11 -17.75 -15.47
N VAL A 585 -23.05 -18.53 -15.62
CA VAL A 585 -22.38 -18.69 -16.92
C VAL A 585 -23.30 -19.45 -17.89
N ILE A 586 -23.77 -20.65 -17.52
CA ILE A 586 -24.50 -21.53 -18.44
C ILE A 586 -25.88 -20.96 -18.80
N ASN A 587 -26.63 -20.48 -17.81
CA ASN A 587 -28.05 -20.14 -17.99
C ASN A 587 -28.27 -18.62 -18.15
N ASN A 588 -27.52 -17.78 -17.43
CA ASN A 588 -27.68 -16.33 -17.48
C ASN A 588 -26.72 -15.65 -18.49
N GLY A 589 -25.86 -16.44 -19.13
CA GLY A 589 -24.95 -15.98 -20.16
C GLY A 589 -23.94 -14.95 -19.66
N LEU A 590 -23.47 -15.11 -18.42
CA LEU A 590 -22.34 -14.37 -17.87
C LEU A 590 -21.05 -14.77 -18.60
N GLY A 591 -20.23 -13.79 -18.98
CA GLY A 591 -18.87 -14.02 -19.42
C GLY A 591 -17.94 -14.24 -18.22
N LEU A 592 -16.98 -15.14 -18.34
CA LEU A 592 -15.95 -15.38 -17.32
C LEU A 592 -14.57 -15.20 -17.96
N ALA A 593 -13.75 -14.30 -17.41
CA ALA A 593 -12.37 -14.10 -17.83
C ALA A 593 -11.46 -14.39 -16.64
N VAL A 594 -10.55 -15.35 -16.78
CA VAL A 594 -9.65 -15.80 -15.71
C VAL A 594 -8.21 -15.59 -16.14
N PHE A 595 -7.45 -14.84 -15.35
CA PHE A 595 -6.00 -14.68 -15.41
C PHE A 595 -5.44 -15.33 -14.14
N ALA A 596 -4.78 -16.47 -14.31
CA ALA A 596 -4.10 -17.19 -13.23
C ALA A 596 -2.59 -16.92 -13.27
N ASP A 597 -1.86 -17.54 -12.37
CA ASP A 597 -0.39 -17.52 -12.30
C ASP A 597 0.15 -18.90 -11.91
N TRP A 598 1.45 -19.00 -11.68
CA TRP A 598 2.07 -20.24 -11.23
C TRP A 598 1.55 -20.73 -9.86
N TYR A 599 1.53 -22.05 -9.72
CA TYR A 599 1.42 -22.73 -8.43
C TYR A 599 2.24 -24.02 -8.46
N ASN A 600 3.34 -24.04 -7.71
CA ASN A 600 4.22 -25.21 -7.65
C ASN A 600 4.76 -25.40 -6.23
N VAL A 601 4.39 -26.51 -5.60
CA VAL A 601 4.69 -26.78 -4.18
C VAL A 601 6.19 -26.86 -3.91
N ASP A 602 6.95 -27.53 -4.77
CA ASP A 602 8.40 -27.65 -4.61
C ASP A 602 9.10 -26.30 -4.71
N SER A 603 8.66 -25.44 -5.63
CA SER A 603 9.18 -24.09 -5.78
C SER A 603 8.87 -23.21 -4.57
N MET A 604 7.62 -23.25 -4.07
CA MET A 604 7.25 -22.55 -2.82
C MET A 604 8.11 -23.00 -1.63
N MET A 605 8.34 -24.31 -1.49
CA MET A 605 9.15 -24.86 -0.39
C MET A 605 10.62 -24.44 -0.46
N LYS A 606 11.16 -24.21 -1.67
CA LYS A 606 12.52 -23.71 -1.89
C LYS A 606 12.65 -22.20 -1.59
N MET A 607 11.56 -21.44 -1.62
CA MET A 607 11.55 -19.99 -1.33
C MET A 607 11.52 -19.63 0.15
N LYS A 608 11.46 -20.63 1.06
CA LYS A 608 11.42 -20.36 2.50
C LYS A 608 12.67 -19.61 2.98
N PHE A 609 12.49 -18.67 3.89
CA PHE A 609 13.57 -17.94 4.54
C PHE A 609 13.35 -17.86 6.05
N PHE A 610 14.43 -17.67 6.81
CA PHE A 610 14.33 -17.43 8.24
C PHE A 610 14.21 -15.93 8.47
N ASP A 611 13.10 -15.49 9.06
CA ASP A 611 12.91 -14.11 9.45
C ASP A 611 13.50 -13.88 10.84
N ASP A 612 14.55 -13.06 10.90
CA ASP A 612 15.23 -12.72 12.15
C ASP A 612 14.33 -11.92 13.10
N ASN A 613 13.34 -11.18 12.59
CA ASN A 613 12.43 -10.37 13.41
C ASN A 613 11.44 -11.25 14.18
N THR A 614 10.77 -12.18 13.51
CA THR A 614 9.85 -13.14 14.16
C THR A 614 10.57 -14.36 14.74
N ARG A 615 11.86 -14.54 14.43
CA ARG A 615 12.67 -15.73 14.75
C ARG A 615 12.00 -17.03 14.29
N SER A 616 11.39 -16.99 13.12
CA SER A 616 10.61 -18.10 12.57
C SER A 616 10.91 -18.32 11.09
N TRP A 617 10.66 -19.53 10.60
CA TRP A 617 10.74 -19.82 9.17
C TRP A 617 9.46 -19.36 8.49
N TRP A 618 9.61 -18.47 7.51
CA TRP A 618 8.54 -18.03 6.63
C TRP A 618 8.54 -18.87 5.36
N THR A 619 7.37 -19.30 4.92
CA THR A 619 7.16 -20.08 3.69
C THR A 619 5.93 -19.56 2.97
N PRO A 620 5.92 -19.51 1.62
CA PRO A 620 4.78 -19.06 0.85
C PRO A 620 3.49 -19.79 1.22
N VAL A 621 2.41 -19.10 1.51
CA VAL A 621 1.15 -19.76 1.91
C VAL A 621 0.35 -20.25 0.70
N THR A 622 0.60 -19.66 -0.48
CA THR A 622 0.06 -20.00 -1.80
C THR A 622 1.09 -19.65 -2.89
N GLY A 623 0.80 -19.98 -4.16
CA GLY A 623 1.58 -19.60 -5.34
C GLY A 623 1.38 -18.12 -5.69
N GLY A 624 1.60 -17.73 -6.95
CA GLY A 624 1.14 -16.41 -7.43
C GLY A 624 -0.38 -16.33 -7.30
N SER A 625 -1.07 -17.31 -7.89
CA SER A 625 -2.51 -17.51 -7.68
C SER A 625 -2.80 -18.86 -7.00
N ASN A 626 -3.96 -19.03 -6.37
CA ASN A 626 -4.39 -20.32 -5.80
C ASN A 626 -5.00 -21.21 -6.88
N VAL A 627 -4.13 -21.75 -7.75
CA VAL A 627 -4.53 -22.60 -8.87
C VAL A 627 -5.40 -23.81 -8.46
N PRO A 628 -5.14 -24.52 -7.35
CA PRO A 628 -6.05 -25.57 -6.89
C PRO A 628 -7.50 -25.08 -6.64
N ALA A 629 -7.68 -23.90 -6.05
CA ALA A 629 -9.00 -23.31 -5.83
C ALA A 629 -9.65 -22.87 -7.15
N LEU A 630 -8.88 -22.27 -8.07
CA LEU A 630 -9.35 -21.94 -9.43
C LEU A 630 -9.77 -23.20 -10.20
N ASN A 631 -9.05 -24.31 -10.04
CA ASN A 631 -9.39 -25.58 -10.66
C ASN A 631 -10.71 -26.15 -10.12
N ASP A 632 -10.99 -26.03 -8.81
CA ASP A 632 -12.29 -26.43 -8.26
C ASP A 632 -13.43 -25.57 -8.82
N LEU A 633 -13.20 -24.26 -8.98
CA LEU A 633 -14.16 -23.32 -9.57
C LEU A 633 -14.44 -23.64 -11.05
N LEU A 634 -13.41 -24.03 -11.81
CA LEU A 634 -13.47 -24.27 -13.26
C LEU A 634 -13.84 -25.72 -13.64
N ALA A 635 -13.74 -26.66 -12.70
CA ALA A 635 -14.06 -28.08 -12.90
C ALA A 635 -15.44 -28.34 -13.55
N PRO A 636 -16.53 -27.61 -13.21
CA PRO A 636 -17.83 -27.80 -13.86
C PRO A 636 -17.85 -27.54 -15.38
N PHE A 637 -16.84 -26.86 -15.91
CA PHE A 637 -16.68 -26.55 -17.33
C PHE A 637 -15.63 -27.43 -18.03
N GLY A 638 -15.01 -28.37 -17.31
CA GLY A 638 -13.97 -29.25 -17.85
C GLY A 638 -12.63 -28.55 -18.11
N ILE A 639 -12.35 -27.47 -17.39
CA ILE A 639 -11.12 -26.68 -17.50
C ILE A 639 -10.27 -26.87 -16.25
N ALA A 640 -8.95 -27.03 -16.41
CA ALA A 640 -8.00 -27.00 -15.29
C ALA A 640 -6.61 -26.54 -15.76
N PHE A 641 -5.93 -25.81 -14.89
CA PHE A 641 -4.53 -25.43 -15.00
C PHE A 641 -3.60 -26.45 -14.32
N GLY A 642 -2.36 -26.53 -14.78
CA GLY A 642 -1.31 -27.41 -14.27
C GLY A 642 -0.41 -26.75 -13.22
N ASP A 643 0.74 -27.37 -12.98
CA ASP A 643 1.75 -26.97 -12.00
C ASP A 643 3.09 -26.52 -12.64
N LYS A 644 3.09 -26.32 -13.97
CA LYS A 644 4.25 -25.79 -14.68
C LYS A 644 4.50 -24.33 -14.35
N ILE A 645 5.77 -23.92 -14.40
CA ILE A 645 6.19 -22.52 -14.30
C ILE A 645 6.83 -22.12 -15.63
N LEU A 646 6.02 -21.54 -16.50
CA LEU A 646 6.39 -21.26 -17.88
C LEU A 646 6.93 -19.85 -18.05
N ASN A 647 8.00 -19.73 -18.85
CA ASN A 647 8.62 -18.47 -19.20
C ASN A 647 8.96 -18.39 -20.70
N GLY A 648 8.64 -17.26 -21.31
CA GLY A 648 9.10 -16.94 -22.67
C GLY A 648 8.21 -15.94 -23.40
N ASP A 649 8.62 -15.56 -24.59
CA ASP A 649 7.87 -14.61 -25.42
C ASP A 649 7.02 -15.38 -26.44
N PHE A 650 5.83 -14.88 -26.70
CA PHE A 650 4.93 -15.39 -27.73
C PHE A 650 4.34 -14.25 -28.55
N VAL A 651 3.82 -14.59 -29.72
CA VAL A 651 3.27 -13.61 -30.67
C VAL A 651 1.92 -14.11 -31.15
N ILE A 652 0.90 -13.26 -31.04
CA ILE A 652 -0.42 -13.48 -31.63
C ILE A 652 -0.73 -12.28 -32.51
N ASN A 653 -1.01 -12.52 -33.80
CA ASN A 653 -1.36 -11.46 -34.75
C ASN A 653 -0.33 -10.30 -34.83
N GLY A 654 0.96 -10.61 -34.65
CA GLY A 654 2.03 -9.61 -34.67
C GLY A 654 2.20 -8.81 -33.37
N GLU A 655 1.29 -8.98 -32.40
CA GLU A 655 1.44 -8.44 -31.05
C GLU A 655 2.31 -9.40 -30.24
N GLN A 656 3.43 -8.89 -29.73
CA GLN A 656 4.36 -9.64 -28.89
C GLN A 656 4.00 -9.45 -27.42
N SER A 657 3.92 -10.56 -26.69
CA SER A 657 3.73 -10.58 -25.24
C SER A 657 4.75 -11.52 -24.60
N ARG A 658 5.09 -11.27 -23.35
CA ARG A 658 5.89 -12.15 -22.52
C ARG A 658 5.00 -12.90 -21.53
N TYR A 659 5.21 -14.20 -21.47
CA TYR A 659 4.69 -15.09 -20.44
C TYR A 659 5.73 -15.18 -19.33
N ALA A 660 5.39 -14.75 -18.12
CA ALA A 660 6.34 -14.52 -17.03
C ALA A 660 5.90 -15.26 -15.76
N SER A 661 6.37 -16.51 -15.63
CA SER A 661 6.02 -17.42 -14.52
C SER A 661 4.54 -17.78 -14.48
N GLY A 662 3.91 -17.98 -15.64
CA GLY A 662 2.54 -18.45 -15.73
C GLY A 662 2.41 -19.98 -15.69
N THR A 663 1.20 -20.48 -15.47
CA THR A 663 0.85 -21.91 -15.50
C THR A 663 0.37 -22.37 -16.88
N ASP A 664 0.36 -23.68 -17.15
CA ASP A 664 -0.22 -24.29 -18.37
C ASP A 664 -1.67 -24.74 -18.16
N ILE A 665 -2.38 -25.00 -19.26
CA ILE A 665 -3.74 -25.56 -19.26
C ILE A 665 -3.67 -27.07 -19.49
N VAL A 666 -4.07 -27.88 -18.51
CA VAL A 666 -3.95 -29.35 -18.57
C VAL A 666 -5.27 -30.08 -18.83
N LYS A 667 -6.41 -29.39 -18.63
CA LYS A 667 -7.73 -29.87 -19.05
C LYS A 667 -8.47 -28.78 -19.81
N PHE A 668 -9.02 -29.14 -20.96
CA PHE A 668 -9.82 -28.23 -21.77
C PHE A 668 -10.81 -29.01 -22.65
N PRO A 669 -12.09 -28.60 -22.73
CA PRO A 669 -13.11 -29.38 -23.42
C PRO A 669 -12.99 -29.36 -24.94
N GLU A 670 -13.47 -30.43 -25.58
CA GLU A 670 -13.66 -30.50 -27.03
C GLU A 670 -14.52 -29.34 -27.55
N GLY A 671 -14.19 -28.84 -28.74
CA GLY A 671 -14.91 -27.76 -29.41
C GLY A 671 -14.53 -26.34 -28.97
N GLY A 672 -13.79 -26.20 -27.87
CA GLY A 672 -13.16 -24.94 -27.48
C GLY A 672 -11.92 -24.61 -28.33
N TYR A 673 -11.37 -23.40 -28.16
CA TYR A 673 -10.17 -22.93 -28.86
C TYR A 673 -9.03 -22.81 -27.86
N LEU A 674 -7.90 -23.46 -28.14
CA LEU A 674 -6.74 -23.53 -27.26
C LEU A 674 -5.49 -23.11 -28.03
N HIS A 675 -4.72 -22.17 -27.46
CA HIS A 675 -3.50 -21.66 -28.06
C HIS A 675 -2.28 -22.12 -27.24
N SER A 676 -1.32 -22.71 -27.96
CA SER A 676 -0.08 -23.26 -27.39
C SER A 676 1.14 -22.60 -28.01
N PHE A 677 2.16 -22.36 -27.20
CA PHE A 677 3.43 -21.77 -27.64
C PHE A 677 4.63 -22.45 -26.98
N PRO A 678 5.82 -22.38 -27.61
CA PRO A 678 7.02 -23.00 -27.08
C PRO A 678 7.61 -22.18 -25.92
N PHE A 679 7.50 -22.69 -24.69
CA PHE A 679 8.00 -22.06 -23.47
C PHE A 679 9.09 -22.88 -22.77
N LEU A 680 9.86 -22.20 -21.91
CA LEU A 680 10.75 -22.85 -20.96
C LEU A 680 9.95 -23.17 -19.68
N ASP A 681 10.01 -24.42 -19.24
CA ASP A 681 9.43 -24.86 -17.97
C ASP A 681 10.51 -24.84 -16.87
N SER A 682 10.27 -24.11 -15.80
CA SER A 682 11.20 -23.93 -14.69
C SER A 682 10.80 -24.64 -13.38
N SER A 683 9.73 -25.45 -13.40
CA SER A 683 9.19 -26.12 -12.22
C SER A 683 10.21 -26.98 -11.45
N GLU A 684 11.08 -27.71 -12.16
CA GLU A 684 12.11 -28.56 -11.52
C GLU A 684 13.30 -27.76 -10.96
N SER A 685 13.60 -26.60 -11.55
CA SER A 685 14.80 -25.81 -11.26
C SER A 685 14.68 -25.08 -9.91
N GLY A 686 13.46 -24.78 -9.47
CA GLY A 686 13.20 -23.89 -8.34
C GLY A 686 13.73 -22.46 -8.57
N ALA A 687 13.39 -21.54 -7.67
CA ALA A 687 13.73 -20.11 -7.78
C ALA A 687 15.25 -19.78 -7.77
N THR A 688 16.14 -20.77 -7.66
CA THR A 688 17.56 -20.57 -7.28
C THR A 688 18.62 -20.86 -8.34
N GLN A 689 18.31 -21.15 -9.61
CA GLN A 689 19.37 -21.43 -10.61
C GLN A 689 19.17 -20.76 -11.97
N ASN A 690 19.96 -19.73 -12.28
CA ASN A 690 20.24 -19.29 -13.65
C ASN A 690 21.57 -19.85 -14.21
N ILE A 691 22.22 -20.78 -13.51
CA ILE A 691 23.57 -21.20 -13.90
C ILE A 691 23.57 -22.30 -14.98
N LEU A 692 22.43 -22.90 -15.35
CA LEU A 692 22.37 -23.93 -16.42
C LEU A 692 21.11 -23.86 -17.30
N LEU A 693 20.60 -22.67 -17.66
CA LEU A 693 19.52 -22.54 -18.67
C LEU A 693 19.98 -22.88 -20.10
N SER A 694 21.27 -23.13 -20.32
CA SER A 694 21.86 -23.40 -21.65
C SER A 694 21.60 -24.80 -22.22
N GLY A 695 20.73 -25.60 -21.59
CA GLY A 695 20.38 -26.96 -22.04
C GLY A 695 18.89 -27.34 -21.97
N MET A 696 18.00 -26.42 -21.57
CA MET A 696 16.57 -26.73 -21.45
C MET A 696 15.86 -26.51 -22.80
N SER A 697 15.16 -27.54 -23.29
CA SER A 697 14.37 -27.46 -24.51
C SER A 697 13.04 -26.78 -24.25
N LYS A 698 12.65 -25.85 -25.13
CA LYS A 698 11.28 -25.30 -25.12
C LYS A 698 10.29 -26.37 -25.55
N ALA A 699 9.13 -26.41 -24.90
CA ALA A 699 8.03 -27.30 -25.24
C ALA A 699 6.74 -26.48 -25.48
N ASP A 700 5.95 -26.90 -26.47
CA ASP A 700 4.65 -26.30 -26.74
C ASP A 700 3.72 -26.54 -25.55
N SER A 701 3.31 -25.46 -24.90
CA SER A 701 2.43 -25.50 -23.74
C SER A 701 1.18 -24.65 -24.00
N PRO A 702 -0.02 -25.18 -23.74
CA PRO A 702 -1.28 -24.44 -23.88
C PRO A 702 -1.41 -23.41 -22.76
N ILE A 703 -1.67 -22.15 -23.13
CA ILE A 703 -1.72 -21.03 -22.16
C ILE A 703 -2.97 -20.16 -22.26
N LEU A 704 -3.72 -20.24 -23.36
CA LEU A 704 -4.95 -19.46 -23.58
C LEU A 704 -6.06 -20.37 -24.11
N GLY A 705 -7.17 -20.43 -23.38
CA GLY A 705 -8.37 -21.18 -23.74
C GLY A 705 -9.60 -20.28 -23.89
N LEU A 706 -10.39 -20.50 -24.93
CA LEU A 706 -11.65 -19.80 -25.21
C LEU A 706 -12.77 -20.82 -25.44
N LEU A 707 -13.85 -20.72 -24.67
CA LEU A 707 -14.94 -21.69 -24.65
C LEU A 707 -16.31 -21.00 -24.66
N GLU A 708 -17.24 -21.52 -25.47
CA GLU A 708 -18.66 -21.21 -25.35
C GLU A 708 -19.36 -22.32 -24.60
N VAL A 709 -20.16 -21.97 -23.58
CA VAL A 709 -20.85 -22.96 -22.75
C VAL A 709 -22.23 -22.45 -22.32
N GLY A 710 -23.28 -23.16 -22.76
CA GLY A 710 -24.66 -22.67 -22.60
C GLY A 710 -24.85 -21.31 -23.29
N GLY A 711 -25.37 -20.33 -22.57
CA GLY A 711 -25.45 -18.93 -23.01
C GLY A 711 -24.19 -18.10 -22.72
N GLY A 712 -23.25 -18.64 -21.96
CA GLY A 712 -22.04 -17.96 -21.46
C GLY A 712 -20.79 -18.24 -22.28
N ARG A 713 -19.72 -17.55 -21.93
CA ARG A 713 -18.42 -17.59 -22.61
C ARG A 713 -17.30 -17.51 -21.58
N ILE A 714 -16.33 -18.40 -21.67
CA ILE A 714 -15.21 -18.49 -20.74
C ILE A 714 -13.91 -18.25 -21.49
N ALA A 715 -13.06 -17.40 -20.95
CA ALA A 715 -11.67 -17.26 -21.36
C ALA A 715 -10.77 -17.53 -20.15
N VAL A 716 -9.75 -18.36 -20.34
CA VAL A 716 -8.74 -18.66 -19.31
C VAL A 716 -7.35 -18.39 -19.88
N TYR A 717 -6.50 -17.72 -19.11
CA TYR A 717 -5.14 -17.38 -19.44
C TYR A 717 -4.27 -17.57 -18.19
N GLY A 718 -3.12 -18.24 -18.30
CA GLY A 718 -2.37 -18.69 -17.12
C GLY A 718 -1.29 -17.73 -16.61
N ASP A 719 -1.31 -16.45 -17.00
CA ASP A 719 -0.38 -15.41 -16.51
C ASP A 719 -1.13 -14.09 -16.26
N SER A 720 -1.06 -13.53 -15.06
CA SER A 720 -1.68 -12.25 -14.72
C SER A 720 -0.71 -11.06 -14.68
N ASN A 721 0.60 -11.33 -14.55
CA ASN A 721 1.65 -10.30 -14.44
C ASN A 721 1.63 -9.30 -15.60
N CYS A 722 1.18 -9.70 -16.79
CA CYS A 722 1.03 -8.79 -17.93
C CYS A 722 -0.11 -7.74 -17.77
N LEU A 723 -0.87 -7.79 -16.68
CA LEU A 723 -1.86 -6.79 -16.25
C LEU A 723 -1.40 -5.99 -15.03
N ASP A 724 -0.48 -6.53 -14.23
CA ASP A 724 0.09 -5.92 -13.04
C ASP A 724 1.15 -4.85 -13.39
N SER A 725 0.80 -3.57 -13.21
CA SER A 725 1.71 -2.45 -13.48
C SER A 725 2.94 -2.36 -12.57
N SER A 726 3.02 -3.21 -11.53
CA SER A 726 4.11 -3.19 -10.57
C SER A 726 5.36 -3.93 -11.03
N HIS A 727 5.21 -5.04 -11.75
CA HIS A 727 6.34 -5.84 -12.29
C HIS A 727 6.21 -6.26 -13.75
N MET A 728 5.17 -5.80 -14.44
CA MET A 728 4.95 -6.10 -15.84
C MET A 728 6.15 -5.75 -16.73
N VAL A 729 6.64 -6.74 -17.48
CA VAL A 729 7.69 -6.55 -18.49
C VAL A 729 7.11 -6.07 -19.82
N THR A 730 6.01 -6.69 -20.25
CA THR A 730 5.23 -6.32 -21.44
C THR A 730 3.75 -6.42 -21.12
N ASN A 731 2.96 -5.43 -21.54
CA ASN A 731 1.52 -5.47 -21.27
C ASN A 731 0.77 -6.37 -22.24
N CYS A 732 -0.28 -7.01 -21.73
CA CYS A 732 -1.21 -7.82 -22.51
C CYS A 732 -2.61 -7.20 -22.57
N TYR A 733 -2.74 -5.88 -22.40
CA TYR A 733 -4.04 -5.21 -22.42
C TYR A 733 -4.79 -5.38 -23.74
N TRP A 734 -4.08 -5.54 -24.85
CA TRP A 734 -4.67 -5.89 -26.13
C TRP A 734 -5.38 -7.25 -26.06
N LEU A 735 -4.78 -8.24 -25.39
CA LEU A 735 -5.33 -9.58 -25.22
C LEU A 735 -6.52 -9.55 -24.28
N LEU A 736 -6.42 -8.84 -23.15
CA LEU A 736 -7.55 -8.60 -22.25
C LEU A 736 -8.74 -7.99 -22.99
N LYS A 737 -8.51 -7.00 -23.87
CA LYS A 737 -9.58 -6.43 -24.69
C LYS A 737 -10.23 -7.45 -25.61
N LYS A 738 -9.46 -8.33 -26.26
CA LYS A 738 -9.98 -9.40 -27.12
C LYS A 738 -10.77 -10.44 -26.33
N ILE A 739 -10.28 -10.78 -25.14
CA ILE A 739 -10.98 -11.65 -24.18
C ILE A 739 -12.33 -11.01 -23.82
N LEU A 740 -12.37 -9.73 -23.46
CA LEU A 740 -13.60 -9.03 -23.09
C LEU A 740 -14.57 -8.84 -24.27
N ASP A 741 -14.06 -8.59 -25.48
CA ASP A 741 -14.84 -8.56 -26.71
C ASP A 741 -15.55 -9.91 -26.93
N PHE A 742 -14.87 -11.02 -26.66
CA PHE A 742 -15.49 -12.35 -26.68
C PHE A 742 -16.46 -12.56 -25.51
N THR A 743 -15.99 -12.49 -24.27
CA THR A 743 -16.77 -12.87 -23.08
C THR A 743 -18.01 -12.00 -22.90
N ALA A 744 -17.88 -10.68 -23.08
CA ALA A 744 -18.98 -9.74 -22.87
C ALA A 744 -19.84 -9.48 -24.12
N ARG A 745 -19.26 -9.51 -25.32
CA ARG A 745 -19.91 -9.03 -26.56
C ARG A 745 -20.06 -10.10 -27.64
N ASN A 746 -19.52 -11.30 -27.44
CA ASN A 746 -19.48 -12.38 -28.43
C ASN A 746 -18.84 -11.95 -29.76
N ILE A 747 -17.83 -11.09 -29.69
CA ILE A 747 -17.03 -10.68 -30.84
C ILE A 747 -15.82 -11.61 -30.91
N ARG A 748 -15.75 -12.39 -31.98
CA ARG A 748 -14.67 -13.37 -32.19
C ARG A 748 -13.55 -12.75 -33.00
N ASP A 749 -12.35 -12.78 -32.46
CA ASP A 749 -11.15 -12.39 -33.20
C ASP A 749 -10.79 -13.49 -34.23
N PRO A 750 -10.52 -13.15 -35.50
CA PRO A 750 -10.25 -14.15 -36.54
C PRO A 750 -9.03 -15.05 -36.26
N VAL A 751 -8.04 -14.56 -35.51
CA VAL A 751 -6.83 -15.33 -35.17
C VAL A 751 -7.10 -16.23 -33.97
N LEU A 752 -7.72 -15.67 -32.92
CA LEU A 752 -8.02 -16.42 -31.70
C LEU A 752 -9.07 -17.52 -31.91
N PHE A 753 -9.94 -17.38 -32.90
CA PHE A 753 -10.98 -18.36 -33.27
C PHE A 753 -10.66 -19.08 -34.59
N SER A 754 -9.38 -19.19 -34.95
CA SER A 754 -8.95 -19.92 -36.14
C SER A 754 -9.15 -21.43 -35.97
N ASP A 755 -9.45 -22.13 -37.07
CA ASP A 755 -9.63 -23.59 -37.07
C ASP A 755 -8.40 -24.34 -36.52
N SER A 756 -7.19 -23.79 -36.68
CA SER A 756 -5.95 -24.37 -36.15
C SER A 756 -5.88 -24.40 -34.62
N SER A 757 -6.63 -23.53 -33.94
CA SER A 757 -6.69 -23.49 -32.48
C SER A 757 -7.86 -24.29 -31.91
N ARG A 758 -8.79 -24.77 -32.75
CA ARG A 758 -9.96 -25.51 -32.31
C ARG A 758 -9.59 -26.91 -31.84
N GLN A 759 -10.08 -27.30 -30.67
CA GLN A 759 -9.85 -28.63 -30.09
C GLN A 759 -10.83 -29.64 -30.68
N ASP A 760 -10.30 -30.61 -31.44
CA ASP A 760 -11.07 -31.75 -31.98
C ASP A 760 -11.36 -32.83 -30.93
N LYS A 761 -10.62 -32.81 -29.80
CA LYS A 761 -10.78 -33.73 -28.67
C LYS A 761 -10.55 -32.97 -27.38
N THR A 762 -11.16 -33.44 -26.30
CA THR A 762 -10.86 -32.94 -24.96
C THR A 762 -9.37 -33.11 -24.67
N LEU A 763 -8.71 -32.01 -24.31
CA LEU A 763 -7.41 -32.06 -23.66
C LEU A 763 -7.63 -32.59 -22.25
N HIS A 764 -7.02 -33.73 -21.93
CA HIS A 764 -7.06 -34.31 -20.62
C HIS A 764 -5.69 -34.91 -20.30
N VAL A 765 -4.93 -34.23 -19.46
CA VAL A 765 -3.71 -34.80 -18.88
C VAL A 765 -4.04 -35.46 -17.53
N ASP A 766 -3.32 -36.53 -17.19
CA ASP A 766 -3.54 -37.31 -15.97
C ASP A 766 -3.51 -36.43 -14.71
N ASP A 767 -4.31 -36.78 -13.70
CA ASP A 767 -4.48 -36.01 -12.46
C ASP A 767 -3.18 -35.81 -11.67
N ASN A 768 -2.13 -36.58 -11.98
CA ASN A 768 -0.80 -36.42 -11.38
C ASN A 768 -0.12 -35.08 -11.74
N GLN A 769 -0.62 -34.34 -12.73
CA GLN A 769 -0.14 -33.00 -13.10
C GLN A 769 -1.02 -31.87 -12.57
N LEU A 770 -2.06 -32.18 -11.79
CA LEU A 770 -2.84 -31.15 -11.12
C LEU A 770 -2.11 -30.68 -9.85
N PRO A 771 -1.99 -29.36 -9.64
CA PRO A 771 -1.38 -28.83 -8.43
C PRO A 771 -2.22 -29.24 -7.21
N SER A 772 -1.54 -29.59 -6.12
CA SER A 772 -2.17 -29.99 -4.86
C SER A 772 -1.98 -28.92 -3.79
N ARG A 773 -3.03 -28.68 -3.00
CA ARG A 773 -2.98 -27.75 -1.88
C ARG A 773 -1.91 -28.17 -0.87
N ARG A 774 -1.19 -27.19 -0.33
CA ARG A 774 -0.25 -27.40 0.77
C ARG A 774 -0.98 -27.80 2.05
N THR A 775 -0.54 -28.91 2.66
CA THR A 775 -1.11 -29.44 3.92
C THR A 775 -0.30 -29.03 5.15
N ASP A 776 0.88 -28.45 4.95
CA ASP A 776 1.81 -28.04 6.00
C ASP A 776 1.61 -26.58 6.46
N VAL A 777 0.73 -25.83 5.78
CA VAL A 777 0.36 -24.44 6.13
C VAL A 777 -1.09 -24.37 6.59
N ASN A 778 -1.36 -23.58 7.63
CA ASN A 778 -2.74 -23.33 8.08
C ASN A 778 -3.37 -22.17 7.29
N PHE A 779 -3.76 -22.45 6.05
CA PHE A 779 -4.31 -21.44 5.13
C PHE A 779 -5.61 -20.77 5.64
N SER A 780 -6.37 -21.44 6.52
CA SER A 780 -7.58 -20.86 7.15
C SER A 780 -7.33 -19.59 7.97
N THR A 781 -6.08 -19.32 8.33
CA THR A 781 -5.66 -18.09 9.02
C THR A 781 -5.78 -16.86 8.11
N TYR A 782 -5.62 -17.05 6.80
CA TYR A 782 -5.57 -15.98 5.79
C TYR A 782 -6.85 -15.86 4.99
N SER A 783 -7.55 -16.99 4.81
CA SER A 783 -8.77 -17.10 4.01
C SER A 783 -9.98 -16.37 4.61
N ALA A 784 -10.72 -15.67 3.75
CA ALA A 784 -12.04 -15.12 4.00
C ALA A 784 -13.17 -16.16 3.84
N VAL A 785 -12.84 -17.37 3.36
CA VAL A 785 -13.80 -18.45 3.06
C VAL A 785 -13.66 -19.62 4.02
N LEU A 786 -12.45 -20.15 4.22
CA LEU A 786 -12.24 -21.33 5.05
C LEU A 786 -12.59 -21.08 6.52
N GLY A 787 -13.51 -21.89 7.05
CA GLY A 787 -13.99 -21.77 8.43
C GLY A 787 -14.80 -20.50 8.70
N LYS A 788 -15.25 -19.80 7.66
CA LYS A 788 -16.16 -18.66 7.74
C LYS A 788 -17.57 -19.09 7.33
N GLU A 789 -18.56 -18.34 7.80
CA GLU A 789 -19.94 -18.53 7.37
C GLU A 789 -20.19 -17.74 6.07
N LEU A 790 -20.90 -18.36 5.12
CA LEU A 790 -21.36 -17.66 3.93
C LEU A 790 -22.39 -16.60 4.33
N ILE A 791 -22.10 -15.34 4.02
CA ILE A 791 -22.90 -14.20 4.49
C ILE A 791 -24.10 -13.94 3.56
N CYS A 792 -23.98 -14.19 2.26
CA CYS A 792 -25.04 -13.90 1.28
C CYS A 792 -25.69 -15.17 0.72
N GLY A 793 -27.03 -15.21 0.76
CA GLY A 793 -27.86 -16.20 0.04
C GLY A 793 -28.77 -15.60 -1.04
N SER A 794 -28.75 -14.27 -1.23
CA SER A 794 -29.52 -13.49 -2.21
C SER A 794 -28.86 -12.12 -2.47
N ASP A 795 -29.22 -11.42 -3.56
CA ASP A 795 -28.68 -10.09 -3.93
C ASP A 795 -28.80 -9.07 -2.78
N SER A 796 -27.69 -8.79 -2.10
CA SER A 796 -27.60 -7.87 -0.96
C SER A 796 -26.48 -6.86 -1.16
N ARG A 797 -26.66 -5.99 -2.17
CA ARG A 797 -25.74 -4.88 -2.52
C ARG A 797 -25.37 -3.94 -1.35
N PHE A 798 -26.06 -4.00 -0.21
CA PHE A 798 -25.77 -3.22 1.00
C PHE A 798 -25.23 -4.04 2.18
N GLU A 799 -25.19 -5.37 2.09
CA GLU A 799 -24.59 -6.24 3.11
C GLU A 799 -23.12 -6.48 2.79
N VAL A 800 -22.35 -5.40 2.61
CA VAL A 800 -20.89 -5.49 2.61
C VAL A 800 -20.45 -5.68 4.07
N TRP A 801 -20.63 -6.89 4.60
CA TRP A 801 -20.09 -7.29 5.89
C TRP A 801 -18.59 -7.55 5.76
N GLY A 802 -17.83 -6.46 5.83
CA GLY A 802 -16.37 -6.46 5.98
C GLY A 802 -15.88 -5.66 7.19
N THR A 803 -16.75 -4.96 7.93
CA THR A 803 -16.31 -3.88 8.84
C THR A 803 -15.68 -4.30 10.16
N LYS A 804 -15.53 -5.60 10.46
CA LYS A 804 -14.77 -6.03 11.66
C LYS A 804 -13.29 -5.64 11.61
N GLY A 805 -12.74 -5.29 10.44
CA GLY A 805 -11.38 -4.74 10.31
C GLY A 805 -11.25 -3.30 10.81
N TYR A 806 -12.34 -2.54 10.85
CA TYR A 806 -12.38 -1.22 11.47
C TYR A 806 -12.76 -1.28 12.97
N ASP A 807 -13.47 -2.34 13.38
CA ASP A 807 -13.71 -2.67 14.79
C ASP A 807 -12.51 -3.33 15.48
N LEU A 808 -11.39 -3.53 14.78
CA LEU A 808 -10.06 -3.73 15.37
C LEU A 808 -9.54 -2.44 16.05
N HIS A 809 -10.43 -1.67 16.67
CA HIS A 809 -10.10 -1.09 17.95
C HIS A 809 -9.89 -2.25 18.91
N VAL A 810 -8.65 -2.73 19.01
CA VAL A 810 -8.23 -3.46 20.19
C VAL A 810 -8.48 -2.51 21.35
N ARG A 811 -9.65 -2.64 21.99
CA ARG A 811 -9.85 -2.13 23.35
C ARG A 811 -8.75 -2.80 24.14
N GLY A 812 -7.69 -2.06 24.43
CA GLY A 812 -6.47 -2.60 25.01
C GLY A 812 -6.83 -3.63 26.07
N ARG A 813 -6.38 -4.88 25.86
CA ARG A 813 -6.56 -5.94 26.84
C ARG A 813 -6.00 -5.38 28.16
N ASN A 814 -6.88 -5.04 29.11
CA ASN A 814 -6.60 -4.60 30.47
C ASN A 814 -6.45 -3.09 30.81
N ARG A 815 -7.00 -2.12 30.05
CA ARG A 815 -7.15 -0.75 30.59
C ARG A 815 -8.61 -0.30 30.69
N ARG A 816 -9.11 -0.24 31.94
CA ARG A 816 -10.28 0.55 32.34
C ARG A 816 -10.14 1.96 31.78
N LEU A 817 -11.06 2.36 30.89
CA LEU A 817 -11.21 3.77 30.54
C LEU A 817 -11.75 4.51 31.78
N PRO A 818 -11.15 5.63 32.21
CA PRO A 818 -11.64 6.38 33.37
C PRO A 818 -13.08 6.89 33.10
N GLY A 819 -14.06 6.41 33.87
CA GLY A 819 -15.41 6.99 33.91
C GLY A 819 -16.60 6.09 33.53
N TYR A 820 -16.42 4.79 33.29
CA TYR A 820 -17.56 3.88 33.08
C TYR A 820 -17.98 3.17 34.38
N ALA A 821 -19.28 3.17 34.68
CA ALA A 821 -19.91 2.28 35.65
C ALA A 821 -20.21 0.92 35.00
N ASP A 822 -20.01 -0.16 35.75
CA ASP A 822 -20.24 -1.55 35.31
C ASP A 822 -21.69 -1.75 34.84
N ILE A 823 -21.86 -2.26 33.62
CA ILE A 823 -23.03 -3.09 33.28
C ILE A 823 -22.51 -4.52 33.30
N ASP A 824 -22.80 -5.22 34.40
CA ASP A 824 -22.52 -6.63 34.59
C ASP A 824 -23.38 -7.45 33.60
N VAL A 825 -22.84 -7.76 32.42
CA VAL A 825 -23.45 -8.70 31.48
C VAL A 825 -23.07 -10.11 31.91
N GLY A 826 -23.54 -10.47 33.09
CA GLY A 826 -23.20 -11.70 33.80
C GLY A 826 -24.38 -12.30 34.54
N ARG A 827 -25.59 -12.28 33.95
CA ARG A 827 -26.77 -13.14 34.22
C ARG A 827 -28.05 -12.44 33.78
N VAL A 828 -28.46 -12.57 32.52
CA VAL A 828 -29.88 -12.73 32.13
C VAL A 828 -29.92 -13.37 30.74
N LEU A 829 -29.94 -14.70 30.69
CA LEU A 829 -30.42 -15.43 29.52
C LEU A 829 -31.55 -16.34 30.02
N ASN A 830 -32.72 -15.73 30.20
CA ASN A 830 -34.02 -16.37 30.33
C ASN A 830 -35.12 -15.30 30.33
N SER A 831 -35.60 -14.93 29.14
CA SER A 831 -37.02 -14.65 28.91
C SER A 831 -37.28 -14.44 27.43
N THR A 832 -37.97 -15.42 26.87
CA THR A 832 -38.78 -15.43 25.65
C THR A 832 -39.46 -14.09 25.32
N LEU A 833 -39.38 -13.67 24.05
CA LEU A 833 -40.40 -12.89 23.37
C LEU A 833 -40.74 -13.57 22.04
N GLU A 834 -41.98 -14.02 21.98
CA GLU A 834 -42.61 -14.78 20.90
C GLU A 834 -42.87 -13.91 19.66
N ILE A 835 -42.70 -14.47 18.46
CA ILE A 835 -43.41 -14.03 17.23
C ILE A 835 -44.10 -15.27 16.65
N PRO A 836 -45.40 -15.21 16.28
CA PRO A 836 -46.21 -16.39 16.07
C PRO A 836 -46.12 -16.88 14.62
N VAL A 837 -45.71 -18.14 14.41
CA VAL A 837 -46.05 -18.87 13.18
C VAL A 837 -46.56 -20.27 13.54
N LYS A 838 -47.76 -20.56 13.01
CA LYS A 838 -48.58 -21.75 13.21
C LYS A 838 -47.91 -23.04 12.72
N LYS A 839 -48.10 -24.11 13.53
CA LYS A 839 -48.24 -25.55 13.20
C LYS A 839 -47.01 -26.19 12.51
N SER A 840 -46.57 -27.42 12.76
CA SER A 840 -46.95 -28.63 13.51
C SER A 840 -45.83 -29.62 13.11
N GLY A 841 -45.28 -30.57 13.86
CA GLY A 841 -45.61 -31.26 15.10
C GLY A 841 -44.63 -32.43 15.22
N LEU A 842 -44.77 -33.20 16.32
CA LEU A 842 -44.11 -34.47 16.66
C LEU A 842 -42.64 -34.40 17.13
N ILE A 843 -42.15 -35.15 18.14
CA ILE A 843 -42.68 -35.83 19.34
C ILE A 843 -41.48 -36.56 19.97
N LYS A 844 -41.40 -36.58 21.33
CA LYS A 844 -40.68 -37.54 22.21
C LYS A 844 -39.14 -37.52 22.17
N LYS A 845 -38.37 -37.81 23.21
CA LYS A 845 -38.43 -38.21 24.66
C LYS A 845 -36.92 -38.34 25.03
N SER A 846 -36.39 -38.39 26.24
CA SER A 846 -36.79 -38.48 27.66
C SER A 846 -35.47 -38.46 28.46
N ASP A 847 -35.51 -37.87 29.66
CA ASP A 847 -34.99 -38.33 30.97
C ASP A 847 -33.63 -39.08 31.02
N ASP A 848 -32.73 -38.88 32.00
CA ASP A 848 -33.03 -38.85 33.43
C ASP A 848 -31.81 -38.40 34.28
N ASN A 849 -32.09 -38.14 35.55
CA ASN A 849 -31.34 -37.51 36.65
C ASN A 849 -30.12 -38.26 37.26
N SER A 850 -29.33 -37.49 38.03
CA SER A 850 -29.01 -37.65 39.48
C SER A 850 -27.55 -37.23 39.76
N SER A 851 -27.22 -36.21 40.58
CA SER A 851 -27.41 -35.88 42.01
C SER A 851 -26.31 -36.41 42.94
N GLY A 852 -25.70 -35.52 43.75
CA GLY A 852 -24.93 -35.84 44.97
C GLY A 852 -23.86 -34.79 45.34
N ASN A 853 -24.21 -33.71 46.06
CA ASN A 853 -23.96 -33.42 47.50
C ASN A 853 -22.47 -33.21 47.92
N LYS A 854 -22.07 -31.96 48.30
CA LYS A 854 -21.93 -31.39 49.68
C LYS A 854 -20.65 -31.85 50.42
N TYR A 855 -19.76 -31.03 51.02
CA TYR A 855 -19.92 -29.85 51.92
C TYR A 855 -18.57 -29.10 52.17
N LEU A 856 -18.66 -27.79 52.50
CA LEU A 856 -17.80 -26.86 53.30
C LEU A 856 -16.26 -26.80 53.04
N GLY A 857 -15.56 -25.67 52.93
CA GLY A 857 -15.78 -24.27 53.31
C GLY A 857 -14.75 -23.82 54.36
N TYR A 858 -13.70 -23.05 53.98
CA TYR A 858 -13.18 -21.85 54.68
C TYR A 858 -11.97 -21.22 53.96
N LEU A 859 -11.94 -19.89 54.06
CA LEU A 859 -11.15 -18.83 53.42
C LEU A 859 -9.61 -18.82 53.55
N TYR A 860 -9.02 -18.02 52.64
CA TYR A 860 -7.73 -17.29 52.62
C TYR A 860 -6.50 -17.98 52.01
N GLY A 861 -5.90 -17.28 51.03
CA GLY A 861 -4.54 -17.49 50.55
C GLY A 861 -4.31 -16.86 49.19
N ASP A 862 -3.69 -15.68 49.19
CA ASP A 862 -3.03 -15.08 48.03
C ASP A 862 -2.06 -16.09 47.39
N ASP A 863 -2.09 -16.24 46.06
CA ASP A 863 -0.96 -16.83 45.33
C ASP A 863 -0.34 -15.77 44.40
N LEU A 864 0.81 -15.30 44.88
CA LEU A 864 1.92 -14.74 44.14
C LEU A 864 2.51 -15.83 43.23
N ASP A 865 2.73 -15.54 41.95
CA ASP A 865 3.65 -16.33 41.13
C ASP A 865 4.80 -15.46 40.63
N PHE A 866 5.93 -15.59 41.33
CA PHE A 866 7.27 -15.30 40.82
C PHE A 866 7.79 -16.54 40.06
N PRO A 867 8.65 -16.38 39.04
CA PRO A 867 9.16 -17.47 38.23
C PRO A 867 10.38 -18.13 38.88
N GLU A 868 10.29 -19.42 39.18
CA GLU A 868 11.46 -20.24 39.54
C GLU A 868 11.34 -21.63 38.90
N LEU A 869 12.01 -21.84 37.76
CA LEU A 869 12.56 -23.15 37.33
C LEU A 869 13.46 -22.99 36.10
N VAL A 870 14.60 -22.33 36.31
CA VAL A 870 15.78 -22.40 35.42
C VAL A 870 16.73 -23.46 35.99
N ALA A 871 16.45 -24.75 35.78
CA ALA A 871 17.40 -25.82 36.09
C ALA A 871 17.02 -27.18 35.45
N SER A 872 16.76 -27.23 34.13
CA SER A 872 16.68 -28.53 33.44
C SER A 872 16.97 -28.52 31.92
N HIS A 873 17.16 -27.36 31.29
CA HIS A 873 17.38 -27.28 29.83
C HIS A 873 18.85 -27.21 29.37
N TRP A 874 19.82 -27.32 30.28
CA TRP A 874 21.26 -27.24 29.95
C TRP A 874 21.97 -28.60 29.79
N LEU A 875 21.27 -29.72 30.00
CA LEU A 875 21.88 -31.05 29.90
C LEU A 875 21.98 -31.59 28.46
N ILE A 876 21.12 -31.13 27.55
CA ILE A 876 21.08 -31.64 26.17
C ILE A 876 22.10 -30.91 25.25
N PRO A 877 22.29 -29.57 25.33
CA PRO A 877 23.31 -28.88 24.53
C PRO A 877 24.75 -29.22 24.96
N ALA A 878 24.98 -29.51 26.24
CA ALA A 878 26.30 -29.89 26.77
C ALA A 878 26.78 -31.26 26.26
N ILE A 879 25.86 -32.21 26.04
CA ILE A 879 26.17 -33.53 25.49
C ILE A 879 26.50 -33.44 23.99
N VAL A 880 25.85 -32.53 23.25
CA VAL A 880 26.15 -32.30 21.82
C VAL A 880 27.52 -31.62 21.64
N ALA A 881 27.87 -30.66 22.50
CA ALA A 881 29.18 -29.98 22.46
C ALA A 881 30.36 -30.93 22.80
N LEU A 882 30.18 -31.84 23.76
CA LEU A 882 31.21 -32.85 24.11
C LEU A 882 31.39 -33.93 23.04
N SER A 883 30.36 -34.20 22.25
CA SER A 883 30.39 -35.13 21.11
C SER A 883 31.15 -34.53 19.91
N ALA A 884 30.95 -33.24 19.64
CA ALA A 884 31.60 -32.52 18.54
C ALA A 884 33.11 -32.32 18.78
N CYS A 885 33.53 -32.06 20.02
CA CYS A 885 34.95 -31.93 20.37
C CYS A 885 35.75 -33.24 20.23
N ARG A 886 35.10 -34.41 20.34
CA ARG A 886 35.77 -35.71 20.11
C ARG A 886 35.95 -36.06 18.62
N LEU A 887 35.10 -35.56 17.72
CA LEU A 887 35.29 -35.77 16.28
C LEU A 887 36.36 -34.84 15.68
N GLN A 888 36.51 -33.61 16.20
CA GLN A 888 37.54 -32.68 15.73
C GLN A 888 38.96 -33.11 16.12
N ALA A 889 39.13 -33.80 17.25
CA ALA A 889 40.43 -34.33 17.68
C ALA A 889 40.93 -35.52 16.85
N PHE A 890 40.02 -36.30 16.24
CA PHE A 890 40.40 -37.43 15.37
C PHE A 890 40.81 -36.99 13.95
N CYS A 891 40.28 -35.87 13.45
CA CYS A 891 40.68 -35.32 12.14
C CYS A 891 42.05 -34.62 12.17
N PHE A 892 42.47 -34.08 13.33
CA PHE A 892 43.75 -33.36 13.44
C PHE A 892 44.98 -34.28 13.54
N TYR A 893 44.83 -35.53 14.00
CA TYR A 893 45.95 -36.49 14.07
C TYR A 893 46.16 -37.34 12.80
N GLY A 894 45.21 -37.31 11.85
CA GLY A 894 45.29 -38.10 10.61
C GLY A 894 46.06 -37.45 9.46
N VAL A 895 46.41 -36.17 9.54
CA VAL A 895 46.92 -35.39 8.40
C VAL A 895 48.40 -34.98 8.51
N PHE A 896 49.04 -35.14 9.68
CA PHE A 896 50.47 -34.82 9.87
C PHE A 896 51.40 -36.03 9.98
N GLY A 897 50.97 -37.18 9.46
CA GLY A 897 51.68 -38.45 9.52
C GLY A 897 52.12 -39.00 8.18
N LYS A 898 52.61 -38.18 7.23
CA LYS A 898 53.46 -38.62 6.10
C LYS A 898 53.86 -37.45 5.20
N LEU A 899 55.10 -37.50 4.70
CA LEU A 899 55.79 -36.62 3.75
C LEU A 899 56.49 -35.39 4.34
N GLY A 900 57.71 -35.63 4.82
CA GLY A 900 58.79 -34.67 4.73
C GLY A 900 59.56 -34.82 3.42
N ARG A 901 59.96 -33.70 2.79
CA ARG A 901 61.31 -33.40 2.27
C ARG A 901 61.29 -32.21 1.30
N SER A 902 62.18 -31.25 1.59
CA SER A 902 63.09 -30.56 0.64
C SER A 902 62.61 -29.32 -0.17
N VAL A 903 63.21 -28.16 0.19
CA VAL A 903 63.68 -27.02 -0.65
C VAL A 903 62.58 -26.19 -1.34
N GLY A 904 62.48 -24.86 -1.32
CA GLY A 904 63.34 -23.72 -0.95
C GLY A 904 62.99 -22.56 -1.92
N GLY A 905 62.91 -21.30 -1.46
CA GLY A 905 62.87 -20.09 -2.34
C GLY A 905 61.66 -19.16 -2.20
N GLU A 906 61.94 -17.85 -2.24
CA GLU A 906 61.13 -16.70 -1.84
C GLU A 906 60.11 -16.11 -2.85
N GLU A 907 59.20 -15.30 -2.28
CA GLU A 907 58.51 -14.09 -2.78
C GLU A 907 57.24 -14.10 -3.69
N LYS A 908 56.19 -13.46 -3.12
CA LYS A 908 55.13 -12.57 -3.69
C LYS A 908 53.84 -13.13 -4.35
N GLY A 909 52.70 -12.81 -3.71
CA GLY A 909 51.42 -12.42 -4.36
C GLY A 909 50.24 -13.41 -4.22
N PRO A 910 49.03 -13.00 -3.76
CA PRO A 910 47.96 -13.92 -3.39
C PRO A 910 47.02 -14.25 -4.56
N LEU A 911 46.64 -15.52 -4.66
CA LEU A 911 45.53 -15.97 -5.50
C LEU A 911 44.85 -17.18 -4.85
N LEU A 912 44.01 -16.94 -3.83
CA LEU A 912 42.92 -17.85 -3.45
C LEU A 912 41.99 -17.20 -2.42
N ALA A 913 40.94 -16.52 -2.89
CA ALA A 913 39.74 -16.20 -2.11
C ALA A 913 38.59 -15.88 -3.07
N VAL A 914 38.09 -16.92 -3.78
CA VAL A 914 36.79 -16.87 -4.47
C VAL A 914 36.15 -18.22 -4.22
N LEU A 915 35.32 -18.29 -3.18
CA LEU A 915 34.26 -19.27 -2.89
C LEU A 915 34.06 -19.34 -1.37
N LEU A 916 33.37 -18.34 -0.82
CA LEU A 916 32.57 -18.39 0.43
C LEU A 916 32.24 -16.95 0.89
N THR A 917 31.52 -16.20 0.06
CA THR A 917 30.76 -15.02 0.51
C THR A 917 29.70 -14.70 -0.54
N LEU A 918 28.61 -15.47 -0.53
CA LEU A 918 27.38 -15.16 -1.28
C LEU A 918 26.24 -15.87 -0.54
N ASN A 919 25.70 -15.15 0.45
CA ASN A 919 24.33 -15.25 0.95
C ASN A 919 24.24 -14.25 2.11
N PHE A 920 23.87 -13.01 1.80
CA PHE A 920 23.72 -11.90 2.73
C PHE A 920 22.54 -11.02 2.30
N GLU A 921 21.79 -10.54 3.31
CA GLU A 921 21.11 -9.23 3.39
C GLU A 921 19.94 -8.90 2.46
N LEU A 922 18.74 -9.03 3.00
CA LEU A 922 17.48 -8.37 2.63
C LEU A 922 16.70 -8.29 3.97
N ARG A 923 16.18 -7.19 4.53
CA ARG A 923 15.66 -5.91 4.05
C ARG A 923 15.79 -4.86 5.17
N PHE A 924 16.11 -3.63 4.76
CA PHE A 924 16.06 -2.30 5.42
C PHE A 924 16.94 -1.32 4.62
N ARG A 925 17.79 -1.85 3.71
CA ARG A 925 18.69 -1.09 2.83
C ARG A 925 18.02 -0.11 1.85
N ASN A 926 16.73 -0.24 1.55
CA ASN A 926 16.08 0.61 0.55
C ASN A 926 15.63 1.99 1.06
N VAL A 927 15.78 2.28 2.36
CA VAL A 927 15.37 3.58 2.91
C VAL A 927 16.53 4.60 2.95
N LEU A 928 17.79 4.16 2.86
CA LEU A 928 18.97 5.03 3.04
C LEU A 928 19.89 5.19 1.80
N CYS A 929 19.63 4.51 0.67
CA CYS A 929 20.53 4.51 -0.49
C CYS A 929 19.92 5.13 -1.76
N THR A 930 20.10 6.44 -1.94
CA THR A 930 20.32 7.03 -3.28
C THR A 930 21.57 7.91 -3.26
N ALA A 931 22.75 7.28 -3.16
CA ALA A 931 24.02 7.98 -3.35
C ALA A 931 25.14 6.99 -3.74
N SER A 932 25.27 6.70 -5.04
CA SER A 932 26.57 6.39 -5.63
C SER A 932 26.56 6.76 -7.12
N GLU A 933 27.54 7.58 -7.47
CA GLU A 933 27.66 8.36 -8.70
C GLU A 933 27.76 7.51 -9.98
N ARG A 934 27.13 8.01 -11.06
CA ARG A 934 27.72 7.94 -12.40
C ARG A 934 28.97 8.83 -12.41
N ARG A 935 30.14 8.21 -12.32
CA ARG A 935 31.42 8.77 -12.79
C ARG A 935 32.19 7.72 -13.56
N SER A 936 31.82 7.56 -14.83
CA SER A 936 32.69 7.45 -16.02
C SER A 936 31.82 7.17 -17.22
#